data_AF-A0A2H3G8J3-F1
#
_entry.id   AF-A0A2H3G8J3-F1
#
_cell.length_a   1.000
_cell.length_b   1.000
_cell.length_c   1.000
_cell.angle_alpha   90.00
_cell.angle_beta   90.00
_cell.angle_gamma   90.00
#
_symmetry.space_group_name_H-M   'P 1'
#
loop_
_entity.id
_entity.type
_entity.pdbx_description
1 polymer ?
#
loop_
_entity_poly.entity_id
_entity_poly.type
_entity_poly.pdbx_seq_one_letter_code
_entity_poly.pdbx_strand_id
1 'polypeptide(L)'
;MATLLRDPDIGRYDILAIQEPWKNPFDTTTHHPAKDQFHLCYPDKSHDNPARVCFFINKRLDHSKWHFKEESRDLCSLDLALGTEEEQQIVIHNVYNPTQTATERGSTLPLLDQAIERSSHHEQIIVGDFNLHHELWGGDRVLRADPNATELIAIMEYYCLTSNLAPGTITYEERDGRTTIDLCLTTPGLVDRLIQCEIAADIDHDSDHLPIVTSLNLTIVQLPAKATRNWKAIDEKTFVRCLQRELPPQRRPRTKTALDRHTEEVIAAITAAVDEAVPNTTPSPRSKPGWNKECAEALAESKRLRRQHSLYHTDETWEAYRTARNHKGRVIKKALKQIHRDKVEEAAQSPASLWRIAKWARNRHNQSPNVTPTLVDPVTQQQANSPVEKAELFRKTFFPSPPDTDLSDIEDASYPERLQTKWGTIEPKKTCKYLGLIMDSTLTWKQHIDEIQRKVTKTVNALSSLGGSTWGVTMREMRKIYKGVAAPQMMYACSAWSNANWRTRDKPYTERTLSKLQGLQARASRVISGAYKATSIPALDVESYLLPVEQQIFKHNVDTLGRVGPAERRHTEEEVRRNKKKSPRRAIEQAIRDRQGPDIRRQERIAPYIVPPWWQGPQTFIETNTEEAQIKHEQIIQDEPDAVHIYTDGSGIGGHIGAAAVCTTTQETKSAYMGDDTTSTVYAGELQGISLALQIAQEDRSRGNSRSKVLIYTDNQAAIRSTAKPKGKSGAYLLRSIAKQIDELQLQGLNTEIRWVPAHMGIQGNEEADRAAKEATGWREGDLTGPKAAEPQQLYPLRSTMKTWSHKETIMSWERDWISETRGRASFRHTPKPSRKVLDLHDGLNKKHSALLTQLRTEKIGLKDFLYNRKVPGISSNRCPCGSDRQTVAHVLLRCRQHRQLRDQELGRLQGRNNLRKLLSERKAAAKAIKFIELTQILGQFQDRDLNRQS
;
A
#
# COMPACT_ATOMS: atom_id res chain seq x y z
N MET A 1 -2.75 -25.77 -17.78
CA MET A 1 -2.60 -24.31 -18.02
C MET A 1 -1.42 -23.60 -17.32
N ALA A 2 -1.30 -23.55 -15.99
CA ALA A 2 -0.27 -22.69 -15.32
C ALA A 2 1.19 -23.12 -15.57
N THR A 3 1.42 -24.41 -15.83
CA THR A 3 2.70 -24.99 -16.24
C THR A 3 2.99 -24.70 -17.72
N LEU A 4 2.00 -24.87 -18.61
CA LEU A 4 2.07 -24.49 -20.04
C LEU A 4 2.52 -23.03 -20.21
N LEU A 5 1.82 -22.07 -19.60
CA LEU A 5 2.16 -20.64 -19.72
C LEU A 5 3.51 -20.27 -19.08
N ARG A 6 4.16 -21.22 -18.39
CA ARG A 6 5.51 -21.06 -17.83
C ARG A 6 6.57 -21.81 -18.61
N ASP A 7 6.20 -22.68 -19.54
CA ASP A 7 7.14 -23.33 -20.45
C ASP A 7 7.85 -22.25 -21.30
N PRO A 8 9.17 -22.33 -21.53
CA PRO A 8 9.87 -21.44 -22.44
C PRO A 8 9.48 -21.65 -23.91
N ASP A 9 9.08 -22.86 -24.30
CA ASP A 9 8.88 -23.20 -25.71
C ASP A 9 7.59 -22.60 -26.28
N ILE A 10 6.64 -22.17 -25.43
CA ILE A 10 5.44 -21.46 -25.91
C ILE A 10 5.78 -20.17 -26.66
N GLY A 11 6.94 -19.56 -26.39
CA GLY A 11 7.38 -18.33 -27.05
C GLY A 11 7.63 -18.49 -28.55
N ARG A 12 7.69 -19.73 -29.07
CA ARG A 12 7.80 -20.02 -30.50
C ARG A 12 6.49 -19.78 -31.26
N TYR A 13 5.35 -19.80 -30.59
CA TYR A 13 4.03 -19.63 -31.20
C TYR A 13 3.58 -18.17 -31.24
N ASP A 14 2.85 -17.82 -32.30
CA ASP A 14 2.29 -16.48 -32.50
C ASP A 14 1.01 -16.25 -31.68
N ILE A 15 0.14 -17.25 -31.61
CA ILE A 15 -1.16 -17.18 -30.96
C ILE A 15 -1.38 -18.49 -30.20
N LEU A 16 -1.87 -18.40 -28.96
CA LEU A 16 -2.41 -19.53 -28.21
C LEU A 16 -3.91 -19.33 -28.04
N ALA A 17 -4.73 -20.22 -28.62
CA ALA A 17 -6.15 -20.31 -28.36
C ALA A 17 -6.36 -21.26 -27.17
N ILE A 18 -7.00 -20.78 -26.10
CA ILE A 18 -7.20 -21.56 -24.87
C ILE A 18 -8.69 -21.65 -24.57
N GLN A 19 -9.18 -22.87 -24.44
CA GLN A 19 -10.50 -23.21 -23.92
C GLN A 19 -10.38 -23.53 -22.42
N GLU A 20 -11.47 -23.33 -21.69
CA GLU A 20 -11.58 -23.47 -20.23
C GLU A 20 -10.42 -22.86 -19.42
N PRO A 21 -10.09 -21.57 -19.62
CA PRO A 21 -9.00 -20.93 -18.91
C PRO A 21 -9.25 -20.93 -17.39
N TRP A 22 -8.18 -21.02 -16.60
CA TRP A 22 -8.28 -21.08 -15.14
C TRP A 22 -9.09 -19.90 -14.57
N LYS A 23 -10.12 -20.19 -13.78
CA LYS A 23 -10.97 -19.19 -13.13
C LYS A 23 -10.30 -18.58 -11.92
N ASN A 24 -10.08 -17.26 -11.93
CA ASN A 24 -9.60 -16.53 -10.75
C ASN A 24 -10.74 -16.34 -9.72
N PRO A 25 -10.57 -16.80 -8.46
CA PRO A 25 -11.61 -16.69 -7.44
C PRO A 25 -11.74 -15.27 -6.83
N PHE A 26 -10.88 -14.33 -7.20
CA PHE A 26 -10.84 -12.98 -6.62
C PHE A 26 -11.13 -11.86 -7.63
N ASP A 27 -11.11 -12.14 -8.93
CA ASP A 27 -11.24 -11.18 -10.03
C ASP A 27 -11.73 -11.89 -11.30
N THR A 28 -12.42 -11.20 -12.21
CA THR A 28 -12.94 -11.77 -13.46
C THR A 28 -11.85 -11.80 -14.54
N THR A 29 -10.89 -12.72 -14.40
CA THR A 29 -9.75 -12.90 -15.32
C THR A 29 -9.13 -14.30 -15.17
N THR A 30 -8.14 -14.63 -15.99
CA THR A 30 -7.38 -15.89 -15.93
C THR A 30 -5.92 -15.71 -15.48
N HIS A 31 -5.20 -16.83 -15.29
CA HIS A 31 -3.79 -16.83 -14.90
C HIS A 31 -2.89 -16.43 -16.07
N HIS A 32 -2.23 -15.27 -15.98
CA HIS A 32 -1.28 -14.79 -17.00
C HIS A 32 0.14 -14.59 -16.41
N PRO A 33 1.00 -15.63 -16.40
CA PRO A 33 2.37 -15.52 -15.91
C PRO A 33 3.37 -15.03 -16.96
N ALA A 34 3.06 -15.12 -18.26
CA ALA A 34 3.94 -14.75 -19.39
C ALA A 34 3.68 -13.31 -19.90
N LYS A 35 3.50 -12.36 -18.97
CA LYS A 35 3.07 -10.98 -19.28
C LYS A 35 4.05 -10.20 -20.14
N ASP A 36 5.30 -10.62 -20.15
CA ASP A 36 6.38 -10.09 -20.96
C ASP A 36 6.30 -10.56 -22.42
N GLN A 37 5.70 -11.73 -22.68
CA GLN A 37 5.69 -12.38 -24.00
C GLN A 37 4.34 -12.31 -24.71
N PHE A 38 3.21 -12.28 -23.99
CA PHE A 38 1.87 -12.33 -24.60
C PHE A 38 0.93 -11.21 -24.10
N HIS A 39 0.10 -10.68 -25.00
CA HIS A 39 -1.16 -10.00 -24.69
C HIS A 39 -2.21 -11.06 -24.33
N LEU A 40 -3.00 -10.82 -23.27
CA LEU A 40 -4.16 -11.65 -22.94
C LEU A 40 -5.42 -10.97 -23.47
N CYS A 41 -6.12 -11.62 -24.38
CA CYS A 41 -7.42 -11.21 -24.87
C CYS A 41 -8.49 -12.14 -24.26
N TYR A 42 -9.33 -11.58 -23.40
CA TYR A 42 -10.26 -12.32 -22.54
C TYR A 42 -11.60 -11.57 -22.52
N PRO A 43 -12.73 -12.22 -22.85
CA PRO A 43 -14.08 -11.63 -22.83
C PRO A 43 -14.43 -10.90 -21.52
N ASP A 44 -15.22 -9.83 -21.60
CA ASP A 44 -15.48 -8.84 -20.55
C ASP A 44 -16.27 -9.39 -19.34
N LYS A 45 -16.23 -8.59 -18.28
CA LYS A 45 -16.38 -8.95 -16.87
C LYS A 45 -17.84 -8.99 -16.41
N SER A 46 -18.57 -10.06 -16.74
CA SER A 46 -19.72 -10.43 -15.90
C SER A 46 -19.26 -11.23 -14.68
N HIS A 47 -19.66 -10.83 -13.47
CA HIS A 47 -19.31 -11.56 -12.23
C HIS A 47 -19.96 -12.95 -12.16
N ASP A 48 -21.07 -13.12 -12.88
CA ASP A 48 -21.91 -14.31 -12.78
C ASP A 48 -21.43 -15.45 -13.68
N ASN A 49 -20.80 -15.14 -14.83
CA ASN A 49 -20.33 -16.14 -15.80
C ASN A 49 -18.93 -15.78 -16.36
N PRO A 50 -17.86 -16.51 -16.00
CA PRO A 50 -16.52 -16.28 -16.54
C PRO A 50 -16.40 -16.78 -18.00
N ALA A 51 -15.55 -16.13 -18.80
CA ALA A 51 -15.16 -16.62 -20.12
C ALA A 51 -14.61 -18.06 -20.07
N ARG A 52 -15.01 -18.87 -21.05
CA ARG A 52 -14.53 -20.23 -21.33
C ARG A 52 -13.58 -20.28 -22.53
N VAL A 53 -13.39 -19.17 -23.24
CA VAL A 53 -12.38 -19.04 -24.30
C VAL A 53 -11.53 -17.78 -24.10
N CYS A 54 -10.26 -17.85 -24.47
CA CYS A 54 -9.38 -16.67 -24.54
C CYS A 54 -8.21 -16.88 -25.51
N PHE A 55 -7.58 -15.77 -25.92
CA PHE A 55 -6.35 -15.79 -26.70
C PHE A 55 -5.17 -15.24 -25.91
N PHE A 56 -4.00 -15.86 -26.08
CA PHE A 56 -2.71 -15.25 -25.76
C PHE A 56 -1.99 -14.92 -27.08
N ILE A 57 -1.88 -13.63 -27.38
CA ILE A 57 -1.30 -13.14 -28.64
C ILE A 57 0.14 -12.69 -28.37
N ASN A 58 1.11 -13.24 -29.08
CA ASN A 58 2.51 -12.95 -28.87
C ASN A 58 2.79 -11.47 -29.16
N LYS A 59 3.52 -10.80 -28.27
CA LYS A 59 3.86 -9.38 -28.40
C LYS A 59 4.77 -9.05 -29.58
N ARG A 60 5.33 -10.07 -30.25
CA ARG A 60 6.02 -9.91 -31.52
C ARG A 60 5.07 -9.56 -32.67
N LEU A 61 3.77 -9.85 -32.54
CA LEU A 61 2.78 -9.43 -33.54
C LEU A 61 2.45 -7.94 -33.35
N ASP A 62 2.44 -7.19 -34.46
CA ASP A 62 2.09 -5.78 -34.43
C ASP A 62 0.63 -5.58 -33.96
N HIS A 63 0.46 -4.91 -32.83
CA HIS A 63 -0.85 -4.65 -32.22
C HIS A 63 -1.78 -3.79 -33.09
N SER A 64 -1.25 -3.11 -34.11
CA SER A 64 -2.06 -2.36 -35.07
C SER A 64 -2.65 -3.26 -36.17
N LYS A 65 -2.15 -4.48 -36.32
CA LYS A 65 -2.49 -5.43 -37.39
C LYS A 65 -3.38 -6.58 -36.93
N TRP A 66 -3.85 -6.55 -35.70
CA TRP A 66 -4.82 -7.51 -35.21
C TRP A 66 -5.87 -6.87 -34.31
N HIS A 67 -7.07 -7.45 -34.33
CA HIS A 67 -8.20 -6.97 -33.55
C HIS A 67 -8.93 -8.13 -32.87
N PHE A 68 -9.12 -8.03 -31.56
CA PHE A 68 -9.85 -9.02 -30.78
C PHE A 68 -11.33 -8.63 -30.69
N LYS A 69 -12.20 -9.53 -31.12
CA LYS A 69 -13.66 -9.42 -31.03
C LYS A 69 -14.19 -10.41 -29.98
N GLU A 70 -14.98 -9.88 -29.06
CA GLU A 70 -15.73 -10.68 -28.10
C GLU A 70 -17.12 -10.96 -28.66
N GLU A 71 -17.44 -12.24 -28.89
CA GLU A 71 -18.78 -12.66 -29.34
C GLU A 71 -19.62 -13.14 -28.14
N SER A 72 -19.04 -13.98 -27.29
CA SER A 72 -19.65 -14.45 -26.05
C SER A 72 -18.61 -14.95 -25.05
N ARG A 73 -19.06 -15.53 -23.93
CA ARG A 73 -18.16 -16.25 -23.01
C ARG A 73 -17.55 -17.51 -23.64
N ASP A 74 -18.14 -18.02 -24.72
CA ASP A 74 -17.85 -19.31 -25.36
C ASP A 74 -17.26 -19.19 -26.77
N LEU A 75 -17.27 -17.98 -27.32
CA LEU A 75 -16.76 -17.68 -28.65
C LEU A 75 -16.03 -16.34 -28.61
N CYS A 76 -14.79 -16.32 -29.10
CA CYS A 76 -14.10 -15.08 -29.41
C CYS A 76 -13.35 -15.18 -30.74
N SER A 77 -13.18 -14.05 -31.41
CA SER A 77 -12.59 -13.98 -32.74
C SER A 77 -11.39 -13.04 -32.74
N LEU A 78 -10.42 -13.33 -33.61
CA LEU A 78 -9.22 -12.52 -33.80
C LEU A 78 -9.07 -12.24 -35.29
N ASP A 79 -9.26 -10.98 -35.67
CA ASP A 79 -8.93 -10.51 -37.00
C ASP A 79 -7.41 -10.29 -37.08
N LEU A 80 -6.76 -10.79 -38.13
CA LEU A 80 -5.33 -10.67 -38.35
C LEU A 80 -5.06 -10.22 -39.79
N ALA A 81 -4.41 -9.08 -39.95
CA ALA A 81 -3.95 -8.59 -41.25
C ALA A 81 -2.64 -9.25 -41.67
N LEU A 82 -2.57 -9.68 -42.92
CA LEU A 82 -1.41 -10.29 -43.58
C LEU A 82 -0.70 -9.24 -44.45
N GLY A 83 0.63 -9.27 -44.47
CA GLY A 83 1.44 -8.39 -45.31
C GLY A 83 1.31 -6.89 -44.98
N THR A 84 1.74 -6.04 -45.94
CA THR A 84 1.73 -4.57 -45.81
C THR A 84 0.49 -3.91 -46.43
N GLU A 85 -0.28 -4.64 -47.24
CA GLU A 85 -1.50 -4.15 -47.91
C GLU A 85 -2.73 -4.55 -47.08
N GLU A 86 -3.69 -3.63 -46.90
CA GLU A 86 -4.82 -3.79 -45.96
C GLU A 86 -5.86 -4.85 -46.38
N GLU A 87 -5.81 -5.35 -47.62
CA GLU A 87 -6.86 -6.18 -48.21
C GLU A 87 -6.75 -7.69 -47.89
N GLN A 88 -5.61 -8.18 -47.40
CA GLN A 88 -5.47 -9.59 -47.02
C GLN A 88 -5.64 -9.76 -45.50
N GLN A 89 -6.85 -10.08 -45.05
CA GLN A 89 -7.15 -10.41 -43.65
C GLN A 89 -7.60 -11.86 -43.50
N ILE A 90 -7.27 -12.44 -42.34
CA ILE A 90 -7.82 -13.72 -41.88
C ILE A 90 -8.51 -13.54 -40.54
N VAL A 91 -9.53 -14.36 -40.27
CA VAL A 91 -10.25 -14.35 -38.99
C VAL A 91 -10.06 -15.69 -38.28
N ILE A 92 -9.64 -15.66 -37.02
CA ILE A 92 -9.44 -16.85 -36.20
C ILE A 92 -10.52 -16.90 -35.12
N HIS A 93 -11.38 -17.92 -35.17
CA HIS A 93 -12.43 -18.15 -34.18
C HIS A 93 -11.96 -19.19 -33.16
N ASN A 94 -12.04 -18.84 -31.87
CA ASN A 94 -11.81 -19.75 -30.75
C ASN A 94 -13.14 -20.11 -30.10
N VAL A 95 -13.51 -21.39 -30.19
CA VAL A 95 -14.82 -21.92 -29.82
C VAL A 95 -14.70 -22.85 -28.61
N TYR A 96 -15.64 -22.73 -27.68
CA TYR A 96 -15.97 -23.76 -26.71
C TYR A 96 -17.46 -24.07 -26.83
N ASN A 97 -17.81 -25.26 -27.29
CA ASN A 97 -19.20 -25.71 -27.32
C ASN A 97 -19.44 -26.62 -26.10
N PRO A 98 -20.38 -26.29 -25.20
CA PRO A 98 -20.54 -27.02 -23.95
C PRO A 98 -21.18 -28.40 -24.14
N THR A 99 -20.79 -29.36 -23.30
CA THR A 99 -21.48 -30.66 -23.20
C THR A 99 -22.94 -30.49 -22.78
N GLN A 100 -23.86 -31.20 -23.43
CA GLN A 100 -25.28 -31.16 -23.06
C GLN A 100 -25.52 -31.89 -21.73
N THR A 101 -25.68 -31.12 -20.65
CA THR A 101 -25.97 -31.64 -19.30
C THR A 101 -27.29 -31.08 -18.78
N ALA A 102 -27.79 -31.61 -17.65
CA ALA A 102 -29.03 -31.12 -17.05
C ALA A 102 -29.02 -29.59 -16.75
N THR A 103 -27.83 -29.03 -16.53
CA THR A 103 -27.57 -27.62 -16.18
C THR A 103 -27.07 -26.76 -17.34
N GLU A 104 -26.54 -27.34 -18.42
CA GLU A 104 -26.01 -26.63 -19.58
C GLU A 104 -26.71 -27.13 -20.87
N ARG A 105 -27.57 -26.29 -21.47
CA ARG A 105 -28.48 -26.68 -22.58
C ARG A 105 -28.29 -25.89 -23.88
N GLY A 106 -27.32 -24.98 -23.99
CA GLY A 106 -27.11 -24.13 -25.18
C GLY A 106 -25.97 -24.63 -26.07
N SER A 107 -26.12 -24.52 -27.38
CA SER A 107 -25.06 -24.76 -28.39
C SER A 107 -24.37 -23.44 -28.74
N THR A 108 -23.05 -23.45 -28.93
CA THR A 108 -22.30 -22.27 -29.41
C THR A 108 -22.36 -22.16 -30.94
N LEU A 109 -22.80 -23.21 -31.65
CA LEU A 109 -22.79 -23.29 -33.11
C LEU A 109 -23.61 -22.20 -33.83
N PRO A 110 -24.83 -21.80 -33.37
CA PRO A 110 -25.55 -20.69 -34.00
C PRO A 110 -24.80 -19.35 -33.95
N LEU A 111 -24.05 -19.11 -32.86
CA LEU A 111 -23.23 -17.91 -32.73
C LEU A 111 -21.98 -17.98 -33.60
N LEU A 112 -21.43 -19.18 -33.78
CA LEU A 112 -20.32 -19.43 -34.70
C LEU A 112 -20.76 -19.16 -36.14
N ASP A 113 -21.91 -19.67 -36.57
CA ASP A 113 -22.48 -19.44 -37.90
C ASP A 113 -22.60 -17.94 -38.21
N GLN A 114 -23.22 -17.17 -37.30
CA GLN A 114 -23.32 -15.72 -37.42
C GLN A 114 -21.96 -14.99 -37.42
N ALA A 115 -20.94 -15.52 -36.74
CA ALA A 115 -19.61 -14.92 -36.74
C ALA A 115 -18.85 -15.19 -38.05
N ILE A 116 -19.01 -16.39 -38.62
CA ILE A 116 -18.46 -16.78 -39.92
C ILE A 116 -19.11 -15.97 -41.03
N GLU A 117 -20.45 -15.85 -41.03
CA GLU A 117 -21.21 -15.10 -42.02
C GLU A 117 -20.76 -13.62 -42.10
N ARG A 118 -20.61 -12.98 -40.93
CA ARG A 118 -20.10 -11.59 -40.81
C ARG A 118 -18.69 -11.40 -41.37
N SER A 119 -17.92 -12.48 -41.49
CA SER A 119 -16.52 -12.48 -41.95
C SER A 119 -16.35 -13.23 -43.28
N SER A 120 -17.44 -13.47 -44.01
CA SER A 120 -17.47 -14.30 -45.23
C SER A 120 -16.55 -13.81 -46.36
N HIS A 121 -16.17 -12.53 -46.36
CA HIS A 121 -15.22 -11.95 -47.33
C HIS A 121 -13.75 -12.22 -46.99
N HIS A 122 -13.46 -12.86 -45.86
CA HIS A 122 -12.11 -13.18 -45.40
C HIS A 122 -11.94 -14.68 -45.21
N GLU A 123 -10.70 -15.15 -45.35
CA GLU A 123 -10.36 -16.53 -45.04
C GLU A 123 -10.39 -16.76 -43.52
N GLN A 124 -10.79 -17.95 -43.08
CA GLN A 124 -11.14 -18.20 -41.68
C GLN A 124 -10.49 -19.48 -41.13
N ILE A 125 -10.11 -19.43 -39.86
CA ILE A 125 -9.58 -20.54 -39.08
C ILE A 125 -10.50 -20.72 -37.87
N ILE A 126 -11.14 -21.87 -37.74
CA ILE A 126 -11.98 -22.21 -36.59
C ILE A 126 -11.26 -23.26 -35.76
N VAL A 127 -10.95 -22.92 -34.51
CA VAL A 127 -10.30 -23.82 -33.55
C VAL A 127 -11.10 -23.87 -32.27
N GLY A 128 -11.15 -25.02 -31.62
CA GLY A 128 -11.89 -25.11 -30.37
C GLY A 128 -12.13 -26.51 -29.86
N ASP A 129 -12.68 -26.55 -28.66
CA ASP A 129 -13.29 -27.74 -28.08
C ASP A 129 -14.79 -27.71 -28.43
N PHE A 130 -15.19 -28.63 -29.29
CA PHE A 130 -16.57 -28.72 -29.77
C PHE A 130 -17.43 -29.63 -28.89
N ASN A 131 -16.85 -30.50 -28.05
CA ASN A 131 -17.60 -31.52 -27.30
C ASN A 131 -18.65 -32.28 -28.14
N LEU A 132 -18.35 -32.56 -29.42
CA LEU A 132 -19.21 -33.28 -30.34
C LEU A 132 -18.50 -34.49 -30.94
N HIS A 133 -19.20 -35.61 -31.01
CA HIS A 133 -18.71 -36.86 -31.59
C HIS A 133 -19.42 -37.13 -32.93
N HIS A 134 -18.64 -37.35 -33.99
CA HIS A 134 -19.15 -37.76 -35.29
C HIS A 134 -18.06 -38.51 -36.07
N GLU A 135 -18.46 -39.44 -36.93
CA GLU A 135 -17.54 -40.27 -37.73
C GLU A 135 -16.62 -39.43 -38.63
N LEU A 136 -17.11 -38.31 -39.15
CA LEU A 136 -16.36 -37.38 -40.03
C LEU A 136 -15.03 -36.88 -39.43
N TRP A 137 -14.94 -36.72 -38.11
CA TRP A 137 -13.70 -36.30 -37.44
C TRP A 137 -13.21 -37.28 -36.39
N GLY A 138 -14.10 -38.04 -35.75
CA GLY A 138 -13.74 -39.08 -34.77
C GLY A 138 -13.42 -40.46 -35.36
N GLY A 139 -13.66 -40.64 -36.67
CA GLY A 139 -13.42 -41.89 -37.38
C GLY A 139 -14.20 -43.09 -36.82
N ASP A 140 -13.69 -44.29 -37.08
CA ASP A 140 -14.34 -45.57 -36.75
C ASP A 140 -14.54 -45.82 -35.25
N ARG A 141 -13.98 -44.97 -34.38
CA ARG A 141 -14.09 -45.07 -32.91
C ARG A 141 -15.41 -44.50 -32.38
N VAL A 142 -16.11 -43.70 -33.19
CA VAL A 142 -17.38 -43.10 -32.80
C VAL A 142 -18.49 -44.12 -32.97
N LEU A 143 -18.95 -44.71 -31.87
CA LEU A 143 -20.05 -45.69 -31.87
C LEU A 143 -21.43 -45.04 -32.04
N ARG A 144 -21.56 -43.76 -31.69
CA ARG A 144 -22.80 -42.99 -31.78
C ARG A 144 -22.46 -41.52 -31.99
N ALA A 145 -22.97 -40.96 -33.08
CA ALA A 145 -22.87 -39.53 -33.35
C ALA A 145 -23.78 -38.71 -32.42
N ASP A 146 -23.31 -37.53 -32.01
CA ASP A 146 -24.11 -36.57 -31.27
C ASP A 146 -25.13 -35.89 -32.20
N PRO A 147 -26.42 -35.74 -31.81
CA PRO A 147 -27.44 -35.14 -32.67
C PRO A 147 -27.08 -33.73 -33.19
N ASN A 148 -26.41 -32.93 -32.35
CA ASN A 148 -25.98 -31.58 -32.70
C ASN A 148 -24.76 -31.54 -33.64
N ALA A 149 -24.08 -32.68 -33.88
CA ALA A 149 -23.01 -32.75 -34.87
C ALA A 149 -23.52 -32.40 -36.27
N THR A 150 -24.79 -32.70 -36.57
CA THR A 150 -25.46 -32.34 -37.84
C THR A 150 -25.45 -30.83 -38.10
N GLU A 151 -25.57 -30.00 -37.06
CA GLU A 151 -25.54 -28.54 -37.19
C GLU A 151 -24.14 -28.06 -37.58
N LEU A 152 -23.09 -28.61 -36.96
CA LEU A 152 -21.71 -28.30 -37.34
C LEU A 152 -21.40 -28.77 -38.77
N ILE A 153 -21.92 -29.93 -39.17
CA ILE A 153 -21.75 -30.44 -40.54
C ILE A 153 -22.40 -29.49 -41.54
N ALA A 154 -23.62 -28.99 -41.26
CA ALA A 154 -24.27 -28.01 -42.13
C ALA A 154 -23.45 -26.72 -42.26
N ILE A 155 -22.85 -26.22 -41.17
CA ILE A 155 -21.93 -25.08 -41.20
C ILE A 155 -20.68 -25.41 -42.04
N MET A 156 -20.09 -26.60 -41.85
CA MET A 156 -18.92 -27.04 -42.61
C MET A 156 -19.21 -27.12 -44.12
N GLU A 157 -20.36 -27.68 -44.50
CA GLU A 157 -20.76 -27.78 -45.91
C GLU A 157 -21.06 -26.40 -46.50
N TYR A 158 -21.81 -25.55 -45.80
CA TYR A 158 -22.21 -24.23 -46.28
C TYR A 158 -21.01 -23.30 -46.54
N TYR A 159 -20.01 -23.30 -45.64
CA TYR A 159 -18.81 -22.47 -45.78
C TYR A 159 -17.59 -23.23 -46.35
N CYS A 160 -17.77 -24.47 -46.82
CA CYS A 160 -16.72 -25.32 -47.36
C CYS A 160 -15.50 -25.48 -46.41
N LEU A 161 -15.76 -25.67 -45.12
CA LEU A 161 -14.72 -25.83 -44.10
C LEU A 161 -14.09 -27.23 -44.18
N THR A 162 -12.76 -27.26 -44.24
CA THR A 162 -11.99 -28.50 -44.24
C THR A 162 -11.41 -28.77 -42.85
N SER A 163 -11.55 -30.01 -42.36
CA SER A 163 -10.86 -30.46 -41.15
C SER A 163 -9.38 -30.70 -41.44
N ASN A 164 -8.51 -30.03 -40.68
CA ASN A 164 -7.06 -30.13 -40.85
C ASN A 164 -6.44 -31.30 -40.07
N LEU A 165 -7.20 -31.93 -39.18
CA LEU A 165 -6.81 -33.16 -38.49
C LEU A 165 -7.36 -34.37 -39.24
N ALA A 166 -6.55 -35.44 -39.29
CA ALA A 166 -7.00 -36.73 -39.81
C ALA A 166 -8.15 -37.29 -38.96
N PRO A 167 -9.22 -37.84 -39.57
CA PRO A 167 -10.30 -38.47 -38.81
C PRO A 167 -9.78 -39.55 -37.86
N GLY A 168 -10.23 -39.51 -36.60
CA GLY A 168 -9.80 -40.40 -35.52
C GLY A 168 -8.54 -39.96 -34.77
N THR A 169 -8.00 -38.77 -35.06
CA THR A 169 -6.90 -38.18 -34.28
C THR A 169 -7.35 -37.95 -32.84
N ILE A 170 -6.67 -38.57 -31.86
CA ILE A 170 -7.01 -38.42 -30.44
C ILE A 170 -6.63 -37.00 -30.00
N THR A 171 -7.62 -36.20 -29.59
CA THR A 171 -7.40 -34.85 -29.06
C THR A 171 -7.75 -34.76 -27.58
N TYR A 172 -8.56 -35.69 -27.07
CA TYR A 172 -8.91 -35.82 -25.66
C TYR A 172 -8.53 -37.20 -25.13
N GLU A 173 -7.84 -37.24 -23.99
CA GLU A 173 -7.38 -38.47 -23.33
C GLU A 173 -7.48 -38.38 -21.80
N GLU A 174 -8.46 -39.10 -21.25
CA GLU A 174 -8.65 -39.28 -19.80
C GLU A 174 -8.43 -40.75 -19.38
N ARG A 175 -8.79 -41.09 -18.13
CA ARG A 175 -8.61 -42.45 -17.59
C ARG A 175 -9.37 -43.50 -18.39
N ASP A 176 -10.64 -43.21 -18.70
CA ASP A 176 -11.61 -44.20 -19.19
C ASP A 176 -12.03 -43.96 -20.66
N GLY A 177 -11.43 -42.99 -21.36
CA GLY A 177 -11.85 -42.62 -22.72
C GLY A 177 -10.82 -41.84 -23.53
N ARG A 178 -10.87 -42.04 -24.86
CA ARG A 178 -10.07 -41.33 -25.88
C ARG A 178 -10.96 -40.93 -27.03
N THR A 179 -11.06 -39.63 -27.32
CA THR A 179 -12.00 -39.08 -28.31
C THR A 179 -11.37 -37.95 -29.13
N THR A 180 -12.06 -37.57 -30.21
CA THR A 180 -11.73 -36.43 -31.08
C THR A 180 -12.83 -35.41 -30.92
N ILE A 181 -12.60 -34.40 -30.08
CA ILE A 181 -13.58 -33.35 -29.77
C ILE A 181 -13.03 -31.95 -30.00
N ASP A 182 -11.71 -31.82 -30.13
CA ASP A 182 -11.03 -30.58 -30.46
C ASP A 182 -10.77 -30.54 -31.97
N LEU A 183 -11.25 -29.51 -32.66
CA LEU A 183 -11.17 -29.42 -34.13
C LEU A 183 -10.37 -28.19 -34.57
N CYS A 184 -9.72 -28.32 -35.72
CA CYS A 184 -9.12 -27.21 -36.45
C CYS A 184 -9.65 -27.23 -37.88
N LEU A 185 -10.55 -26.30 -38.19
CA LEU A 185 -11.22 -26.19 -39.48
C LEU A 185 -10.74 -24.93 -40.21
N THR A 186 -10.60 -25.00 -41.53
CA THR A 186 -10.21 -23.83 -42.35
C THR A 186 -11.03 -23.72 -43.62
N THR A 187 -11.18 -22.49 -44.11
CA THR A 187 -11.72 -22.21 -45.44
C THR A 187 -10.75 -22.64 -46.55
N PRO A 188 -11.25 -22.87 -47.79
CA PRO A 188 -10.46 -23.44 -48.88
C PRO A 188 -9.16 -22.67 -49.21
N GLY A 189 -9.15 -21.34 -49.12
CA GLY A 189 -7.98 -20.52 -49.48
C GLY A 189 -6.78 -20.66 -48.53
N LEU A 190 -6.96 -21.34 -47.39
CA LEU A 190 -5.88 -21.63 -46.43
C LEU A 190 -5.35 -23.06 -46.49
N VAL A 191 -6.06 -23.97 -47.16
CA VAL A 191 -5.70 -25.40 -47.19
C VAL A 191 -4.31 -25.60 -47.82
N ASP A 192 -4.04 -24.95 -48.95
CA ASP A 192 -2.73 -25.03 -49.64
C ASP A 192 -1.60 -24.32 -48.89
N ARG A 193 -1.93 -23.53 -47.86
CA ARG A 193 -0.95 -22.83 -47.01
C ARG A 193 -0.68 -23.59 -45.72
N LEU A 194 -1.39 -24.67 -45.43
CA LEU A 194 -1.19 -25.48 -44.25
C LEU A 194 0.13 -26.26 -44.34
N ILE A 195 1.02 -26.04 -43.37
CA ILE A 195 2.30 -26.76 -43.25
C ILE A 195 2.11 -28.02 -42.41
N GLN A 196 1.42 -27.89 -41.28
CA GLN A 196 1.13 -28.99 -40.36
C GLN A 196 -0.09 -28.68 -39.49
N CYS A 197 -0.85 -29.73 -39.13
CA CYS A 197 -1.85 -29.72 -38.08
C CYS A 197 -1.80 -31.06 -37.35
N GLU A 198 -1.20 -31.11 -36.15
CA GLU A 198 -0.96 -32.35 -35.41
C GLU A 198 -0.89 -32.17 -33.90
N ILE A 199 -0.86 -33.29 -33.16
CA ILE A 199 -0.73 -33.29 -31.70
C ILE A 199 0.72 -33.01 -31.28
N ALA A 200 0.92 -31.92 -30.54
CA ALA A 200 2.22 -31.50 -30.04
C ALA A 200 2.50 -32.06 -28.63
N ALA A 201 2.88 -33.33 -28.57
CA ALA A 201 3.17 -34.05 -27.32
C ALA A 201 4.38 -33.47 -26.53
N ASP A 202 5.21 -32.64 -27.15
CA ASP A 202 6.34 -31.97 -26.49
C ASP A 202 5.90 -30.81 -25.58
N ILE A 203 4.78 -30.16 -25.89
CA ILE A 203 4.19 -29.05 -25.12
C ILE A 203 2.99 -29.48 -24.28
N ASP A 204 2.71 -30.77 -24.13
CA ASP A 204 1.71 -31.25 -23.19
C ASP A 204 2.14 -31.00 -21.73
N HIS A 205 1.18 -30.56 -20.93
CA HIS A 205 1.33 -30.14 -19.54
C HIS A 205 0.28 -30.79 -18.61
N ASP A 206 -0.02 -32.06 -18.86
CA ASP A 206 -0.94 -32.91 -18.09
C ASP A 206 -2.42 -32.51 -18.22
N SER A 207 -2.82 -31.92 -19.34
CA SER A 207 -4.25 -31.75 -19.62
C SER A 207 -4.84 -33.08 -20.09
N ASP A 208 -6.12 -33.24 -19.84
CA ASP A 208 -7.03 -34.15 -20.53
C ASP A 208 -7.13 -33.84 -22.03
N HIS A 209 -7.06 -32.57 -22.44
CA HIS A 209 -6.94 -32.16 -23.85
C HIS A 209 -5.48 -32.08 -24.32
N LEU A 210 -5.18 -32.72 -25.45
CA LEU A 210 -3.87 -32.73 -26.07
C LEU A 210 -3.65 -31.46 -26.91
N PRO A 211 -2.50 -30.77 -26.79
CA PRO A 211 -2.25 -29.56 -27.56
C PRO A 211 -2.21 -29.83 -29.07
N ILE A 212 -2.99 -29.07 -29.84
CA ILE A 212 -2.94 -29.09 -31.31
C ILE A 212 -2.03 -27.95 -31.78
N VAL A 213 -1.05 -28.27 -32.62
CA VAL A 213 -0.22 -27.29 -33.32
C VAL A 213 -0.68 -27.20 -34.75
N THR A 214 -1.03 -25.99 -35.18
CA THR A 214 -1.34 -25.63 -36.56
C THR A 214 -0.33 -24.61 -37.04
N SER A 215 0.38 -24.89 -38.14
CA SER A 215 1.32 -23.93 -38.76
C SER A 215 0.92 -23.68 -40.20
N LEU A 216 0.82 -22.41 -40.57
CA LEU A 216 0.48 -21.97 -41.92
C LEU A 216 1.60 -21.11 -42.50
N ASN A 217 1.83 -21.21 -43.81
CA ASN A 217 2.75 -20.36 -44.54
C ASN A 217 2.09 -19.01 -44.83
N LEU A 218 2.19 -18.08 -43.87
CA LEU A 218 1.60 -16.74 -43.94
C LEU A 218 2.67 -15.67 -43.72
N THR A 219 2.57 -14.56 -44.45
CA THR A 219 3.43 -13.39 -44.25
C THR A 219 2.80 -12.47 -43.22
N ILE A 220 3.30 -12.52 -41.98
CA ILE A 220 2.78 -11.72 -40.86
C ILE A 220 3.79 -10.62 -40.50
N VAL A 221 3.31 -9.39 -40.31
CA VAL A 221 4.14 -8.27 -39.86
C VAL A 221 4.52 -8.47 -38.40
N GLN A 222 5.81 -8.72 -38.16
CA GLN A 222 6.36 -8.83 -36.81
C GLN A 222 7.02 -7.51 -36.39
N LEU A 223 6.77 -7.11 -35.15
CA LEU A 223 7.53 -6.04 -34.51
C LEU A 223 8.98 -6.50 -34.32
N PRO A 224 9.97 -5.70 -34.76
CA PRO A 224 11.35 -6.01 -34.48
C PRO A 224 11.54 -6.10 -32.96
N ALA A 225 12.22 -7.15 -32.51
CA ALA A 225 12.49 -7.36 -31.09
C ALA A 225 13.27 -6.15 -30.55
N LYS A 226 12.58 -5.26 -29.83
CA LYS A 226 13.21 -4.05 -29.31
C LYS A 226 14.16 -4.45 -28.19
N ALA A 227 15.46 -4.26 -28.43
CA ALA A 227 16.46 -4.41 -27.39
C ALA A 227 16.08 -3.53 -26.19
N THR A 228 15.98 -4.12 -25.01
CA THR A 228 15.57 -3.38 -23.80
C THR A 228 16.80 -2.91 -23.06
N ARG A 229 16.88 -1.63 -22.70
CA ARG A 229 18.04 -1.06 -21.98
C ARG A 229 18.16 -1.64 -20.57
N ASN A 230 19.35 -2.11 -20.19
CA ASN A 230 19.65 -2.59 -18.83
C ASN A 230 20.07 -1.41 -17.94
N TRP A 231 19.08 -0.66 -17.45
CA TRP A 231 19.31 0.50 -16.59
C TRP A 231 20.10 0.23 -15.31
N LYS A 232 20.17 -1.03 -14.85
CA LYS A 232 20.97 -1.39 -13.67
C LYS A 232 22.48 -1.47 -13.96
N ALA A 233 22.85 -1.63 -15.23
CA ALA A 233 24.23 -1.71 -15.68
C ALA A 233 24.67 -0.43 -16.39
N ILE A 234 24.02 0.71 -16.10
CA ILE A 234 24.43 2.01 -16.62
C ILE A 234 25.85 2.33 -16.15
N ASP A 235 26.71 2.72 -17.09
CA ASP A 235 27.97 3.37 -16.76
C ASP A 235 27.70 4.86 -16.53
N GLU A 236 27.52 5.24 -15.25
CA GLU A 236 27.23 6.62 -14.86
C GLU A 236 28.30 7.61 -15.34
N LYS A 237 29.58 7.20 -15.41
CA LYS A 237 30.66 8.08 -15.86
C LYS A 237 30.56 8.36 -17.35
N THR A 238 30.34 7.30 -18.14
CA THR A 238 30.14 7.42 -19.59
C THR A 238 28.88 8.22 -19.92
N PHE A 239 27.79 8.01 -19.17
CA PHE A 239 26.54 8.77 -19.33
C PHE A 239 26.75 10.27 -19.12
N VAL A 240 27.33 10.67 -17.99
CA VAL A 240 27.55 12.08 -17.66
C VAL A 240 28.50 12.74 -18.67
N ARG A 241 29.58 12.04 -19.07
CA ARG A 241 30.53 12.54 -20.07
C ARG A 241 29.86 12.78 -21.43
N CYS A 242 29.09 11.82 -21.92
CA CYS A 242 28.38 11.95 -23.20
C CYS A 242 27.32 13.06 -23.12
N LEU A 243 26.55 13.11 -22.02
CA LEU A 243 25.53 14.14 -21.83
C LEU A 243 26.14 15.55 -21.81
N GLN A 244 27.27 15.75 -21.15
CA GLN A 244 27.98 17.04 -21.14
C GLN A 244 28.51 17.44 -22.53
N ARG A 245 28.90 16.45 -23.35
CA ARG A 245 29.38 16.68 -24.72
C ARG A 245 28.25 17.09 -25.66
N GLU A 246 27.08 16.45 -25.54
CA GLU A 246 25.97 16.61 -26.49
C GLU A 246 24.93 17.66 -26.07
N LEU A 247 24.91 18.12 -24.81
CA LEU A 247 23.89 19.06 -24.34
C LEU A 247 23.96 20.40 -25.11
N PRO A 248 22.84 20.90 -25.68
CA PRO A 248 22.85 22.22 -26.30
C PRO A 248 23.08 23.31 -25.24
N PRO A 249 23.70 24.44 -25.62
CA PRO A 249 23.88 25.57 -24.72
C PRO A 249 22.53 26.13 -24.28
N GLN A 250 22.47 26.68 -23.07
CA GLN A 250 21.26 27.24 -22.50
C GLN A 250 20.79 28.45 -23.32
N ARG A 251 19.60 28.36 -23.91
CA ARG A 251 18.98 29.40 -24.73
C ARG A 251 17.64 29.82 -24.15
N ARG A 252 17.19 31.04 -24.46
CA ARG A 252 15.84 31.55 -24.12
C ARG A 252 14.99 31.66 -25.40
N PRO A 253 14.34 30.57 -25.85
CA PRO A 253 13.51 30.61 -27.04
C PRO A 253 12.32 31.56 -26.86
N ARG A 254 12.07 32.42 -27.86
CA ARG A 254 10.99 33.44 -27.86
C ARG A 254 9.79 33.06 -28.71
N THR A 255 9.83 31.92 -29.39
CA THR A 255 8.76 31.41 -30.25
C THR A 255 8.53 29.92 -29.98
N LYS A 256 7.31 29.43 -30.25
CA LYS A 256 6.96 28.01 -30.11
C LYS A 256 7.92 27.11 -30.90
N THR A 257 8.18 27.44 -32.17
CA THR A 257 9.10 26.69 -33.03
C THR A 257 10.53 26.65 -32.50
N ALA A 258 11.01 27.73 -31.86
CA ALA A 258 12.34 27.75 -31.26
C ALA A 258 12.40 26.92 -29.97
N LEU A 259 11.30 26.86 -29.21
CA LEU A 259 11.16 26.01 -28.03
C LEU A 259 11.11 24.53 -28.40
N ASP A 260 10.30 24.18 -29.40
CA ASP A 260 10.17 22.80 -29.90
C ASP A 260 11.54 22.28 -30.38
N ARG A 261 12.25 23.06 -31.20
CA ARG A 261 13.62 22.71 -31.64
C ARG A 261 14.60 22.53 -30.50
N HIS A 262 14.60 23.44 -29.53
CA HIS A 262 15.50 23.31 -28.37
C HIS A 262 15.17 22.06 -27.53
N THR A 263 13.89 21.71 -27.43
CA THR A 263 13.43 20.49 -26.76
C THR A 263 13.92 19.25 -27.50
N GLU A 264 13.84 19.23 -28.84
CA GLU A 264 14.38 18.16 -29.69
C GLU A 264 15.88 17.99 -29.51
N GLU A 265 16.67 19.08 -29.48
CA GLU A 265 18.11 19.06 -29.24
C GLU A 265 18.45 18.44 -27.87
N VAL A 266 17.72 18.82 -26.81
CA VAL A 266 17.92 18.26 -25.46
C VAL A 266 17.55 16.78 -25.42
N ILE A 267 16.44 16.38 -26.05
CA ILE A 267 16.02 14.98 -26.12
C ILE A 267 17.08 14.16 -26.88
N ALA A 268 17.62 14.69 -27.99
CA ALA A 268 18.67 14.03 -28.76
C ALA A 268 19.93 13.81 -27.92
N ALA A 269 20.37 14.82 -27.17
CA ALA A 269 21.52 14.72 -26.27
C ALA A 269 21.34 13.65 -25.18
N ILE A 270 20.16 13.60 -24.56
CA ILE A 270 19.83 12.57 -23.56
C ILE A 270 19.82 11.18 -24.19
N THR A 271 19.25 11.06 -25.40
CA THR A 271 19.17 9.79 -26.12
C THR A 271 20.56 9.27 -26.46
N ALA A 272 21.44 10.12 -26.99
CA ALA A 272 22.83 9.75 -27.29
C ALA A 272 23.59 9.28 -26.04
N ALA A 273 23.41 9.97 -24.91
CA ALA A 273 24.02 9.57 -23.64
C ALA A 273 23.51 8.22 -23.13
N VAL A 274 22.20 7.94 -23.25
CA VAL A 274 21.62 6.63 -22.93
C VAL A 274 22.19 5.55 -23.85
N ASP A 275 22.32 5.85 -25.14
CA ASP A 275 22.72 4.88 -26.14
C ASP A 275 24.17 4.41 -25.94
N GLU A 276 25.07 5.33 -25.58
CA GLU A 276 26.48 5.06 -25.26
C GLU A 276 26.65 4.36 -23.90
N ALA A 277 25.88 4.75 -22.88
CA ALA A 277 26.15 4.35 -21.50
C ALA A 277 25.32 3.18 -20.96
N VAL A 278 24.20 2.85 -21.59
CA VAL A 278 23.27 1.83 -21.08
C VAL A 278 23.29 0.60 -21.99
N PRO A 279 23.89 -0.52 -21.57
CA PRO A 279 23.94 -1.72 -22.40
C PRO A 279 22.54 -2.28 -22.64
N ASN A 280 22.35 -2.92 -23.79
CA ASN A 280 21.12 -3.63 -24.10
C ASN A 280 21.08 -4.96 -23.35
N THR A 281 19.90 -5.30 -22.83
CA THR A 281 19.60 -6.62 -22.27
C THR A 281 19.23 -7.53 -23.43
N THR A 282 19.98 -8.62 -23.63
CA THR A 282 19.53 -9.76 -24.42
C THR A 282 18.55 -10.57 -23.58
N PRO A 283 17.25 -10.62 -23.91
CA PRO A 283 16.32 -11.50 -23.21
C PRO A 283 16.81 -12.94 -23.40
N SER A 284 17.09 -13.65 -22.30
CA SER A 284 17.26 -15.10 -22.38
C SER A 284 15.86 -15.72 -22.40
N PRO A 285 15.42 -16.36 -23.51
CA PRO A 285 14.12 -17.04 -23.55
C PRO A 285 14.04 -18.22 -22.56
N ARG A 286 15.18 -18.65 -21.98
CA ARG A 286 15.31 -19.81 -21.10
C ARG A 286 15.27 -19.50 -19.61
N SER A 287 15.51 -18.25 -19.18
CA SER A 287 15.58 -17.96 -17.74
C SER A 287 14.25 -17.41 -17.19
N LYS A 288 13.45 -18.28 -16.57
CA LYS A 288 12.32 -17.86 -15.73
C LYS A 288 12.68 -17.98 -14.24
N PRO A 289 12.49 -16.91 -13.43
CA PRO A 289 12.68 -16.97 -11.99
C PRO A 289 11.70 -17.98 -11.37
N GLY A 290 12.20 -19.14 -10.91
CA GLY A 290 11.35 -20.17 -10.30
C GLY A 290 11.71 -21.58 -10.71
N TRP A 291 12.35 -21.72 -11.87
CA TRP A 291 12.60 -22.99 -12.51
C TRP A 291 14.02 -23.47 -12.19
N ASN A 292 14.13 -24.43 -11.29
CA ASN A 292 15.41 -25.05 -10.90
C ASN A 292 15.52 -26.47 -11.49
N LYS A 293 16.69 -27.10 -11.33
CA LYS A 293 16.95 -28.46 -11.82
C LYS A 293 15.89 -29.48 -11.34
N GLU A 294 15.49 -29.39 -10.07
CA GLU A 294 14.44 -30.23 -9.45
C GLU A 294 13.09 -30.08 -10.18
N CYS A 295 12.71 -28.87 -10.60
CA CYS A 295 11.49 -28.65 -11.40
C CYS A 295 11.60 -29.29 -12.79
N ALA A 296 12.77 -29.19 -13.44
CA ALA A 296 12.99 -29.77 -14.76
C ALA A 296 12.97 -31.30 -14.72
N GLU A 297 13.63 -31.90 -13.73
CA GLU A 297 13.63 -33.35 -13.49
C GLU A 297 12.22 -33.88 -13.21
N ALA A 298 11.47 -33.21 -12.32
CA ALA A 298 10.09 -33.60 -12.01
C ALA A 298 9.14 -33.43 -13.22
N LEU A 299 9.38 -32.46 -14.10
CA LEU A 299 8.64 -32.33 -15.35
C LEU A 299 8.96 -33.46 -16.32
N ALA A 300 10.25 -33.76 -16.52
CA ALA A 300 10.70 -34.81 -17.42
C ALA A 300 10.12 -36.17 -17.01
N GLU A 301 10.14 -36.50 -15.73
CA GLU A 301 9.58 -37.76 -15.22
C GLU A 301 8.06 -37.85 -15.39
N SER A 302 7.34 -36.74 -15.13
CA SER A 302 5.90 -36.66 -15.38
C SER A 302 5.57 -36.90 -16.87
N LYS A 303 6.33 -36.30 -17.79
CA LYS A 303 6.17 -36.50 -19.24
C LYS A 303 6.48 -37.94 -19.65
N ARG A 304 7.55 -38.54 -19.11
CA ARG A 304 7.93 -39.94 -19.39
C ARG A 304 6.82 -40.91 -18.98
N LEU A 305 6.28 -40.76 -17.78
CA LEU A 305 5.20 -41.62 -17.26
C LEU A 305 3.87 -41.36 -17.96
N ARG A 306 3.59 -40.13 -18.42
CA ARG A 306 2.43 -39.85 -19.27
C ARG A 306 2.51 -40.61 -20.59
N ARG A 307 3.66 -40.58 -21.26
CA ARG A 307 3.89 -41.35 -22.50
C ARG A 307 3.67 -42.85 -22.29
N GLN A 308 4.16 -43.41 -21.17
CA GLN A 308 3.91 -44.81 -20.82
C GLN A 308 2.42 -45.10 -20.62
N HIS A 309 1.68 -44.22 -19.94
CA HIS A 309 0.23 -44.36 -19.81
C HIS A 309 -0.49 -44.30 -21.16
N SER A 310 -0.17 -43.34 -22.04
CA SER A 310 -0.79 -43.23 -23.37
C SER A 310 -0.50 -44.45 -24.26
N LEU A 311 0.63 -45.14 -24.05
CA LEU A 311 0.99 -46.39 -24.74
C LEU A 311 0.19 -47.59 -24.22
N TYR A 312 0.11 -47.78 -22.89
CA TYR A 312 -0.38 -49.04 -22.31
C TYR A 312 -1.81 -48.97 -21.74
N HIS A 313 -2.27 -47.80 -21.30
CA HIS A 313 -3.60 -47.57 -20.68
C HIS A 313 -3.99 -48.60 -19.60
N THR A 314 -3.07 -48.86 -18.67
CA THR A 314 -3.33 -49.73 -17.51
C THR A 314 -3.47 -48.92 -16.22
N ASP A 315 -4.20 -49.46 -15.22
CA ASP A 315 -4.33 -48.82 -13.90
C ASP A 315 -2.97 -48.55 -13.23
N GLU A 316 -1.99 -49.44 -13.43
CA GLU A 316 -0.63 -49.28 -12.89
C GLU A 316 0.10 -48.07 -13.49
N THR A 317 0.04 -47.92 -14.82
CA THR A 317 0.66 -46.77 -15.51
C THR A 317 -0.04 -45.45 -15.16
N TRP A 318 -1.36 -45.49 -14.91
CA TRP A 318 -2.12 -44.34 -14.43
C TRP A 318 -1.69 -43.91 -13.02
N GLU A 319 -1.56 -44.86 -12.09
CA GLU A 319 -1.16 -44.56 -10.71
C GLU A 319 0.26 -43.97 -10.63
N ALA A 320 1.18 -44.50 -11.43
CA ALA A 320 2.54 -43.99 -11.55
C ALA A 320 2.55 -42.54 -12.08
N TYR A 321 1.84 -42.28 -13.19
CA TYR A 321 1.68 -40.93 -13.74
C TYR A 321 1.01 -39.97 -12.74
N ARG A 322 -0.08 -40.38 -12.07
CA ARG A 322 -0.78 -39.58 -11.07
C ARG A 322 0.13 -39.16 -9.92
N THR A 323 0.96 -40.08 -9.43
CA THR A 323 1.93 -39.82 -8.36
C THR A 323 3.00 -38.82 -8.81
N ALA A 324 3.56 -39.00 -10.01
CA ALA A 324 4.56 -38.09 -10.56
C ALA A 324 3.99 -36.69 -10.86
N ARG A 325 2.78 -36.60 -11.43
CA ARG A 325 2.04 -35.34 -11.63
C ARG A 325 1.86 -34.58 -10.32
N ASN A 326 1.40 -35.26 -9.28
CA ASN A 326 1.22 -34.68 -7.94
C ASN A 326 2.54 -34.26 -7.29
N HIS A 327 3.63 -35.02 -7.52
CA HIS A 327 4.96 -34.65 -7.08
C HIS A 327 5.47 -33.38 -7.79
N LYS A 328 5.41 -33.35 -9.13
CA LYS A 328 5.74 -32.17 -9.96
C LYS A 328 5.01 -30.92 -9.49
N GLY A 329 3.69 -31.00 -9.29
CA GLY A 329 2.90 -29.88 -8.79
C GLY A 329 3.37 -29.35 -7.43
N ARG A 330 3.78 -30.24 -6.51
CA ARG A 330 4.32 -29.86 -5.20
C ARG A 330 5.70 -29.20 -5.31
N VAL A 331 6.59 -29.75 -6.14
CA VAL A 331 7.95 -29.24 -6.36
C VAL A 331 7.91 -27.82 -6.95
N ILE A 332 7.16 -27.62 -8.05
CA ILE A 332 7.03 -26.31 -8.70
C ILE A 332 6.43 -25.28 -7.73
N LYS A 333 5.38 -25.65 -7.00
CA LYS A 333 4.75 -24.76 -6.00
C LYS A 333 5.71 -24.39 -4.88
N LYS A 334 6.56 -25.32 -4.43
CA LYS A 334 7.59 -25.09 -3.41
C LYS A 334 8.68 -24.14 -3.93
N ALA A 335 9.19 -24.37 -5.13
CA ALA A 335 10.22 -23.53 -5.74
C ALA A 335 9.73 -22.08 -5.97
N LEU A 336 8.55 -21.92 -6.56
CA LEU A 336 7.94 -20.59 -6.77
C LEU A 336 7.70 -19.85 -5.45
N LYS A 337 7.25 -20.58 -4.42
CA LYS A 337 7.07 -19.99 -3.08
C LYS A 337 8.41 -19.54 -2.52
N GLN A 338 9.46 -20.34 -2.63
CA GLN A 338 10.78 -20.00 -2.08
C GLN A 338 11.34 -18.74 -2.73
N ILE A 339 11.34 -18.64 -4.06
CA ILE A 339 11.84 -17.44 -4.74
C ILE A 339 11.05 -16.18 -4.37
N HIS A 340 9.72 -16.29 -4.22
CA HIS A 340 8.93 -15.17 -3.73
C HIS A 340 9.38 -14.72 -2.33
N ARG A 341 9.69 -15.68 -1.43
CA ARG A 341 10.21 -15.38 -0.09
C ARG A 341 11.57 -14.70 -0.16
N ASP A 342 12.49 -15.25 -0.93
CA ASP A 342 13.85 -14.74 -1.07
C ASP A 342 13.83 -13.29 -1.60
N LYS A 343 13.03 -13.02 -2.63
CA LYS A 343 12.84 -11.67 -3.19
C LYS A 343 12.26 -10.68 -2.16
N VAL A 344 11.31 -11.14 -1.34
CA VAL A 344 10.72 -10.30 -0.29
C VAL A 344 11.74 -10.03 0.81
N GLU A 345 12.54 -11.02 1.19
CA GLU A 345 13.58 -10.90 2.22
C GLU A 345 14.73 -10.01 1.76
N GLU A 346 15.23 -10.18 0.54
CA GLU A 346 16.24 -9.31 -0.09
C GLU A 346 15.77 -7.84 -0.11
N ALA A 347 14.56 -7.61 -0.61
CA ALA A 347 14.02 -6.25 -0.68
C ALA A 347 13.63 -5.66 0.69
N ALA A 348 13.43 -6.48 1.72
CA ALA A 348 13.22 -6.01 3.09
C ALA A 348 14.49 -5.40 3.71
N GLN A 349 15.67 -5.63 3.13
CA GLN A 349 16.95 -5.11 3.61
C GLN A 349 17.13 -3.60 3.36
N SER A 350 16.35 -2.99 2.45
CA SER A 350 16.41 -1.56 2.15
C SER A 350 15.07 -0.85 2.44
N PRO A 351 15.07 0.29 3.16
CA PRO A 351 13.85 1.07 3.41
C PRO A 351 13.13 1.53 2.13
N ALA A 352 13.85 1.87 1.07
CA ALA A 352 13.26 2.27 -0.21
C ALA A 352 12.61 1.08 -0.94
N SER A 353 13.29 -0.07 -0.91
CA SER A 353 12.79 -1.32 -1.51
C SER A 353 11.54 -1.84 -0.78
N LEU A 354 11.44 -1.64 0.53
CA LEU A 354 10.25 -1.98 1.33
C LEU A 354 8.98 -1.29 0.82
N TRP A 355 9.03 0.02 0.56
CA TRP A 355 7.87 0.76 0.05
C TRP A 355 7.53 0.39 -1.40
N ARG A 356 8.54 0.04 -2.21
CA ARG A 356 8.34 -0.47 -3.58
C ARG A 356 7.59 -1.81 -3.56
N ILE A 357 7.95 -2.71 -2.66
CA ILE A 357 7.26 -3.98 -2.45
C ILE A 357 5.85 -3.78 -1.92
N ALA A 358 5.64 -2.88 -0.96
CA ALA A 358 4.30 -2.57 -0.46
C ALA A 358 3.39 -2.03 -1.59
N LYS A 359 3.93 -1.15 -2.45
CA LYS A 359 3.23 -0.64 -3.65
C LYS A 359 2.90 -1.77 -4.62
N TRP A 360 3.86 -2.64 -4.94
CA TRP A 360 3.64 -3.83 -5.77
C TRP A 360 2.55 -4.73 -5.20
N ALA A 361 2.65 -5.12 -3.93
CA ALA A 361 1.71 -6.05 -3.29
C ALA A 361 0.26 -5.53 -3.32
N ARG A 362 0.07 -4.22 -3.16
CA ARG A 362 -1.24 -3.56 -3.24
C ARG A 362 -1.79 -3.53 -4.67
N ASN A 363 -0.90 -3.37 -5.65
CA ASN A 363 -1.27 -3.20 -7.06
C ASN A 363 -1.19 -4.49 -7.88
N ARG A 364 -0.75 -5.62 -7.31
CA ARG A 364 -0.54 -6.90 -8.02
C ARG A 364 -1.78 -7.44 -8.74
N HIS A 365 -2.96 -7.03 -8.28
CA HIS A 365 -4.27 -7.42 -8.82
C HIS A 365 -4.88 -6.37 -9.73
N ASN A 366 -4.31 -5.16 -9.81
CA ASN A 366 -4.73 -4.17 -10.82
C ASN A 366 -3.99 -4.52 -12.11
N GLN A 367 -4.54 -5.46 -12.87
CA GLN A 367 -4.06 -5.70 -14.23
C GLN A 367 -4.60 -4.55 -15.08
N SER A 368 -3.72 -3.69 -15.59
CA SER A 368 -4.10 -2.83 -16.71
C SER A 368 -4.45 -3.76 -17.87
N PRO A 369 -5.60 -3.58 -18.55
CA PRO A 369 -5.84 -4.31 -19.78
C PRO A 369 -4.67 -4.01 -20.73
N ASN A 370 -4.02 -5.06 -21.24
CA ASN A 370 -2.86 -4.93 -22.12
C ASN A 370 -3.25 -4.46 -23.53
N VAL A 371 -4.55 -4.31 -23.78
CA VAL A 371 -5.16 -3.89 -25.03
C VAL A 371 -6.31 -2.95 -24.66
N THR A 372 -6.34 -1.76 -25.23
CA THR A 372 -7.47 -0.84 -25.06
C THR A 372 -8.67 -1.44 -25.81
N PRO A 373 -9.83 -1.66 -25.17
CA PRO A 373 -11.01 -2.19 -25.85
C PRO A 373 -11.45 -1.24 -26.97
N THR A 374 -12.32 -1.72 -27.85
CA THR A 374 -13.02 -0.84 -28.80
C THR A 374 -13.69 0.29 -28.04
N LEU A 375 -13.44 1.52 -28.48
CA LEU A 375 -14.06 2.69 -27.90
C LEU A 375 -15.24 3.09 -28.78
N VAL A 376 -16.37 3.41 -28.17
CA VAL A 376 -17.54 3.91 -28.89
C VAL A 376 -17.63 5.40 -28.64
N ASP A 377 -17.74 6.19 -29.70
CA ASP A 377 -18.05 7.60 -29.60
C ASP A 377 -19.45 7.74 -28.99
N PRO A 378 -19.60 8.40 -27.82
CA PRO A 378 -20.89 8.49 -27.15
C PRO A 378 -21.94 9.29 -27.93
N VAL A 379 -21.51 10.14 -28.87
CA VAL A 379 -22.38 10.99 -29.69
C VAL A 379 -22.70 10.32 -31.02
N THR A 380 -21.68 9.87 -31.76
CA THR A 380 -21.87 9.33 -33.12
C THR A 380 -22.15 7.83 -33.14
N GLN A 381 -21.95 7.13 -32.00
CA GLN A 381 -21.97 5.66 -31.90
C GLN A 381 -20.93 4.97 -32.79
N GLN A 382 -19.98 5.71 -33.37
CA GLN A 382 -18.93 5.15 -34.20
C GLN A 382 -17.92 4.41 -33.33
N GLN A 383 -17.51 3.23 -33.79
CA GLN A 383 -16.49 2.42 -33.13
C GLN A 383 -15.09 2.83 -33.56
N ALA A 384 -14.18 2.99 -32.60
CA ALA A 384 -12.76 3.22 -32.77
C ALA A 384 -11.99 1.96 -32.37
N ASN A 385 -11.41 1.28 -33.37
CA ASN A 385 -10.78 -0.02 -33.22
C ASN A 385 -9.25 0.09 -33.28
N SER A 386 -8.71 0.94 -34.16
CA SER A 386 -7.27 1.15 -34.28
C SER A 386 -6.71 2.06 -33.18
N PRO A 387 -5.41 1.96 -32.82
CA PRO A 387 -4.78 2.90 -31.89
C PRO A 387 -4.91 4.36 -32.30
N VAL A 388 -4.89 4.64 -33.62
CA VAL A 388 -5.02 5.98 -34.18
C VAL A 388 -6.44 6.53 -34.00
N GLU A 389 -7.46 5.75 -34.36
CA GLU A 389 -8.87 6.12 -34.13
C GLU A 389 -9.15 6.34 -32.63
N LYS A 390 -8.62 5.47 -31.77
CA LYS A 390 -8.77 5.58 -30.32
C LYS A 390 -8.12 6.85 -29.78
N ALA A 391 -6.90 7.17 -30.25
CA ALA A 391 -6.20 8.39 -29.86
C ALA A 391 -6.96 9.65 -30.33
N GLU A 392 -7.50 9.63 -31.54
CA GLU A 392 -8.28 10.73 -32.11
C GLU A 392 -9.62 10.92 -31.39
N LEU A 393 -10.30 9.83 -31.03
CA LEU A 393 -11.52 9.88 -30.22
C LEU A 393 -11.21 10.48 -28.84
N PHE A 394 -10.15 10.02 -28.17
CA PHE A 394 -9.74 10.62 -26.89
C PHE A 394 -9.40 12.11 -27.01
N ARG A 395 -8.73 12.51 -28.09
CA ARG A 395 -8.43 13.92 -28.39
C ARG A 395 -9.71 14.74 -28.47
N LYS A 396 -10.70 14.26 -29.25
CA LYS A 396 -12.02 14.91 -29.40
C LYS A 396 -12.79 14.97 -28.08
N THR A 397 -12.82 13.89 -27.29
CA THR A 397 -13.60 13.82 -26.05
C THR A 397 -13.01 14.63 -24.91
N PHE A 398 -11.68 14.56 -24.70
CA PHE A 398 -11.03 15.24 -23.57
C PHE A 398 -10.64 16.70 -23.86
N PHE A 399 -10.52 17.07 -25.14
CA PHE A 399 -10.17 18.42 -25.57
C PHE A 399 -11.15 18.93 -26.66
N PRO A 400 -12.46 19.01 -26.35
CA PRO A 400 -13.42 19.56 -27.30
C PRO A 400 -13.12 21.04 -27.56
N SER A 401 -13.35 21.52 -28.78
CA SER A 401 -13.40 22.95 -29.04
C SER A 401 -14.44 23.60 -28.13
N PRO A 402 -14.11 24.70 -27.42
CA PRO A 402 -15.08 25.35 -26.57
C PRO A 402 -16.27 25.85 -27.42
N PRO A 403 -17.52 25.66 -26.96
CA PRO A 403 -18.67 26.24 -27.63
C PRO A 403 -18.61 27.77 -27.58
N ASP A 404 -19.15 28.43 -28.60
CA ASP A 404 -19.33 29.88 -28.59
C ASP A 404 -20.24 30.28 -27.43
N THR A 405 -19.91 31.40 -26.79
CA THR A 405 -20.58 31.84 -25.56
C THR A 405 -21.89 32.53 -25.92
N ASP A 406 -23.01 31.89 -25.61
CA ASP A 406 -24.32 32.53 -25.63
C ASP A 406 -24.51 33.36 -24.35
N LEU A 407 -24.83 34.65 -24.51
CA LEU A 407 -24.94 35.64 -23.43
C LEU A 407 -26.39 36.16 -23.28
N SER A 408 -27.38 35.46 -23.87
CA SER A 408 -28.76 35.96 -23.91
C SER A 408 -29.60 35.72 -22.65
N ASP A 409 -29.06 35.17 -21.56
CA ASP A 409 -29.86 34.61 -20.45
C ASP A 409 -29.70 35.26 -19.07
N ILE A 410 -29.05 36.43 -18.96
CA ILE A 410 -28.98 37.16 -17.68
C ILE A 410 -30.04 38.26 -17.64
N GLU A 411 -31.27 37.90 -17.27
CA GLU A 411 -32.18 38.71 -16.44
C GLU A 411 -33.33 37.82 -15.88
N ASP A 412 -33.61 37.97 -14.58
CA ASP A 412 -34.71 37.38 -13.77
C ASP A 412 -34.72 35.86 -13.44
N ALA A 413 -34.19 35.49 -12.27
CA ALA A 413 -34.22 34.13 -11.72
C ALA A 413 -35.34 33.90 -10.68
N SER A 414 -36.20 32.92 -10.96
CA SER A 414 -37.10 32.21 -10.03
C SER A 414 -36.62 30.75 -9.86
N TYR A 415 -36.79 30.14 -8.68
CA TYR A 415 -36.25 28.80 -8.37
C TYR A 415 -36.99 27.66 -9.10
N PRO A 416 -36.29 26.67 -9.73
CA PRO A 416 -36.90 25.76 -10.71
C PRO A 416 -37.27 24.34 -10.22
N GLU A 417 -38.05 23.64 -11.07
CA GLU A 417 -38.17 22.18 -11.16
C GLU A 417 -36.87 21.48 -11.62
N ARG A 418 -36.85 20.14 -11.56
CA ARG A 418 -35.75 19.16 -11.83
C ARG A 418 -34.48 19.75 -12.51
N LEU A 419 -33.33 19.60 -11.84
CA LEU A 419 -31.98 19.98 -12.33
C LEU A 419 -31.60 19.26 -13.65
N GLN A 420 -31.96 19.87 -14.77
CA GLN A 420 -31.33 19.69 -16.08
C GLN A 420 -29.98 20.41 -16.02
N THR A 421 -28.88 19.67 -16.06
CA THR A 421 -27.54 20.26 -16.20
C THR A 421 -27.10 20.17 -17.64
N LYS A 422 -26.10 20.96 -18.06
CA LYS A 422 -25.45 20.82 -19.38
C LYS A 422 -24.81 19.45 -19.64
N TRP A 423 -24.82 18.55 -18.65
CA TRP A 423 -24.35 17.16 -18.72
C TRP A 423 -25.50 16.14 -18.56
N GLY A 424 -26.76 16.58 -18.66
CA GLY A 424 -27.96 15.76 -18.53
C GLY A 424 -28.70 15.89 -17.18
N THR A 425 -29.76 15.10 -17.03
CA THR A 425 -30.61 15.04 -15.84
C THR A 425 -29.92 14.33 -14.67
N ILE A 426 -29.79 15.00 -13.51
CA ILE A 426 -29.22 14.37 -12.30
C ILE A 426 -30.35 13.84 -11.41
N GLU A 427 -30.48 12.52 -11.33
CA GLU A 427 -31.47 11.88 -10.46
C GLU A 427 -30.98 11.74 -9.00
N PRO A 428 -31.87 11.93 -8.00
CA PRO A 428 -31.55 11.67 -6.60
C PRO A 428 -31.21 10.19 -6.37
N LYS A 429 -30.00 9.92 -5.87
CA LYS A 429 -29.57 8.56 -5.50
C LYS A 429 -29.59 8.38 -3.99
N LYS A 430 -29.90 7.17 -3.52
CA LYS A 430 -29.87 6.81 -2.09
C LYS A 430 -28.48 7.01 -1.47
N THR A 431 -27.43 6.95 -2.29
CA THR A 431 -26.05 7.21 -1.87
C THR A 431 -25.32 8.08 -2.88
N CYS A 432 -24.43 8.93 -2.38
CA CYS A 432 -23.62 9.86 -3.18
C CYS A 432 -22.17 9.82 -2.70
N LYS A 433 -21.23 9.84 -3.65
CA LYS A 433 -19.79 9.89 -3.36
C LYS A 433 -19.29 11.32 -3.50
N TYR A 434 -18.78 11.90 -2.42
CA TYR A 434 -18.22 13.24 -2.39
C TYR A 434 -16.83 13.22 -1.77
N LEU A 435 -15.81 13.70 -2.49
CA LEU A 435 -14.41 13.69 -2.06
C LEU A 435 -13.99 12.32 -1.47
N GLY A 436 -14.42 11.21 -2.08
CA GLY A 436 -14.10 9.85 -1.63
C GLY A 436 -14.90 9.31 -0.43
N LEU A 437 -15.72 10.13 0.22
CA LEU A 437 -16.69 9.73 1.25
C LEU A 437 -17.98 9.26 0.57
N ILE A 438 -18.58 8.16 1.04
CA ILE A 438 -19.87 7.68 0.51
C ILE A 438 -20.95 8.03 1.53
N MET A 439 -21.75 9.03 1.21
CA MET A 439 -22.88 9.48 2.03
C MET A 439 -24.11 8.68 1.64
N ASP A 440 -24.76 8.02 2.60
CA ASP A 440 -26.13 7.54 2.43
C ASP A 440 -27.15 8.56 2.95
N SER A 441 -28.37 8.53 2.41
CA SER A 441 -29.44 9.47 2.78
C SER A 441 -29.79 9.48 4.27
N THR A 442 -29.44 8.41 5.01
CA THR A 442 -29.66 8.29 6.45
C THR A 442 -28.43 8.64 7.31
N LEU A 443 -27.30 8.97 6.69
CA LEU A 443 -26.00 9.21 7.32
C LEU A 443 -25.61 8.09 8.30
N THR A 444 -25.90 6.84 7.97
CA THR A 444 -25.46 5.65 8.73
C THR A 444 -24.03 5.23 8.37
N TRP A 445 -23.55 5.71 7.22
CA TRP A 445 -22.25 5.45 6.60
C TRP A 445 -22.00 3.98 6.29
N LYS A 446 -23.05 3.15 6.24
CA LYS A 446 -22.91 1.71 6.05
C LYS A 446 -22.10 1.38 4.80
N GLN A 447 -22.48 1.97 3.65
CA GLN A 447 -21.78 1.74 2.38
C GLN A 447 -20.33 2.26 2.43
N HIS A 448 -20.08 3.36 3.14
CA HIS A 448 -18.71 3.87 3.32
C HIS A 448 -17.85 2.93 4.17
N ILE A 449 -18.38 2.38 5.27
CA ILE A 449 -17.68 1.42 6.11
C ILE A 449 -17.42 0.12 5.34
N ASP A 450 -18.36 -0.33 4.51
CA ASP A 450 -18.18 -1.51 3.65
C ASP A 450 -17.09 -1.27 2.57
N GLU A 451 -17.03 -0.06 2.00
CA GLU A 451 -15.96 0.39 1.10
C GLU A 451 -14.59 0.41 1.79
N ILE A 452 -14.52 0.95 3.01
CA ILE A 452 -13.31 0.92 3.84
C ILE A 452 -12.90 -0.52 4.11
N GLN A 453 -13.84 -1.38 4.51
CA GLN A 453 -13.57 -2.79 4.79
C GLN A 453 -12.97 -3.50 3.58
N ARG A 454 -13.52 -3.28 2.38
CA ARG A 454 -13.00 -3.88 1.14
C ARG A 454 -11.59 -3.39 0.82
N LYS A 455 -11.36 -2.07 0.87
CA LYS A 455 -10.05 -1.45 0.60
C LYS A 455 -8.97 -1.94 1.58
N VAL A 456 -9.28 -1.90 2.88
CA VAL A 456 -8.36 -2.31 3.93
C VAL A 456 -8.13 -3.82 3.86
N THR A 457 -9.14 -4.63 3.55
CA THR A 457 -8.97 -6.07 3.34
C THR A 457 -8.02 -6.36 2.18
N LYS A 458 -8.11 -5.64 1.06
CA LYS A 458 -7.15 -5.74 -0.05
C LYS A 458 -5.74 -5.39 0.42
N THR A 459 -5.57 -4.31 1.19
CA THR A 459 -4.29 -3.90 1.76
C THR A 459 -3.72 -4.92 2.75
N VAL A 460 -4.54 -5.49 3.63
CA VAL A 460 -4.11 -6.52 4.59
C VAL A 460 -3.76 -7.83 3.88
N ASN A 461 -4.48 -8.21 2.84
CA ASN A 461 -4.13 -9.35 1.99
C ASN A 461 -2.80 -9.15 1.26
N ALA A 462 -2.55 -7.93 0.78
CA ALA A 462 -1.26 -7.55 0.23
C ALA A 462 -0.16 -7.67 1.30
N LEU A 463 -0.40 -7.19 2.53
CA LEU A 463 0.52 -7.32 3.65
C LEU A 463 0.84 -8.78 3.97
N SER A 464 -0.15 -9.68 3.93
CA SER A 464 0.04 -11.13 4.11
C SER A 464 0.93 -11.78 3.05
N SER A 465 1.12 -11.13 1.90
CA SER A 465 2.05 -11.62 0.87
C SER A 465 3.51 -11.26 1.16
N LEU A 466 3.76 -10.40 2.15
CA LEU A 466 5.10 -9.95 2.55
C LEU A 466 5.68 -10.78 3.69
N GLY A 467 4.92 -11.75 4.21
CA GLY A 467 5.43 -12.71 5.18
C GLY A 467 4.33 -13.45 5.93
N GLY A 468 4.73 -14.54 6.58
CA GLY A 468 3.89 -15.38 7.44
C GLY A 468 4.46 -15.49 8.84
N SER A 469 4.10 -16.54 9.57
CA SER A 469 4.67 -16.81 10.91
C SER A 469 6.13 -17.29 10.86
N THR A 470 6.62 -17.74 9.71
CA THR A 470 7.94 -18.40 9.59
C THR A 470 8.89 -17.75 8.59
N TRP A 471 8.46 -16.70 7.87
CA TRP A 471 9.25 -16.09 6.79
C TRP A 471 8.79 -14.66 6.52
N GLY A 472 9.65 -13.85 5.89
CA GLY A 472 9.31 -12.55 5.33
C GLY A 472 9.72 -11.35 6.18
N VAL A 473 9.10 -10.20 5.89
CA VAL A 473 9.46 -8.90 6.46
C VAL A 473 9.34 -8.89 7.98
N THR A 474 10.28 -8.22 8.66
CA THR A 474 10.29 -8.11 10.12
C THR A 474 9.00 -7.50 10.67
N MET A 475 8.67 -7.83 11.92
CA MET A 475 7.47 -7.31 12.60
C MET A 475 7.40 -5.78 12.56
N ARG A 476 8.53 -5.09 12.83
CA ARG A 476 8.58 -3.62 12.86
C ARG A 476 8.32 -3.00 11.49
N GLU A 477 8.88 -3.56 10.42
CA GLU A 477 8.67 -3.08 9.05
C GLU A 477 7.23 -3.36 8.57
N MET A 478 6.66 -4.54 8.86
CA MET A 478 5.24 -4.79 8.57
C MET A 478 4.32 -3.82 9.32
N ARG A 479 4.63 -3.51 10.58
CA ARG A 479 3.89 -2.53 11.38
C ARG A 479 3.99 -1.12 10.79
N LYS A 480 5.18 -0.71 10.29
CA LYS A 480 5.36 0.56 9.59
C LYS A 480 4.47 0.65 8.34
N ILE A 481 4.45 -0.40 7.52
CA ILE A 481 3.57 -0.47 6.32
C ILE A 481 2.09 -0.34 6.73
N TYR A 482 1.64 -1.09 7.74
CA TYR A 482 0.27 -1.01 8.23
C TYR A 482 -0.11 0.41 8.66
N LYS A 483 0.74 1.04 9.49
CA LYS A 483 0.50 2.41 9.98
C LYS A 483 0.52 3.46 8.86
N GLY A 484 1.32 3.25 7.82
CA GLY A 484 1.43 4.18 6.68
C GLY A 484 0.34 4.02 5.62
N VAL A 485 -0.33 2.85 5.54
CA VAL A 485 -1.25 2.52 4.44
C VAL A 485 -2.63 2.12 4.92
N ALA A 486 -2.73 1.09 5.76
CA ALA A 486 -4.02 0.52 6.15
C ALA A 486 -4.74 1.40 7.19
N ALA A 487 -4.03 1.90 8.20
CA ALA A 487 -4.63 2.76 9.22
C ALA A 487 -5.19 4.08 8.64
N PRO A 488 -4.49 4.80 7.74
CA PRO A 488 -5.07 5.97 7.06
C PRO A 488 -6.30 5.65 6.21
N GLN A 489 -6.34 4.48 5.54
CA GLN A 489 -7.54 4.04 4.82
C GLN A 489 -8.73 3.78 5.76
N MET A 490 -8.47 3.20 6.94
CA MET A 490 -9.49 2.99 7.97
C MET A 490 -10.00 4.31 8.56
N MET A 491 -9.12 5.28 8.78
CA MET A 491 -9.43 6.56 9.43
C MET A 491 -9.86 7.65 8.44
N TYR A 492 -9.95 7.35 7.15
CA TYR A 492 -10.34 8.33 6.15
C TYR A 492 -11.71 8.92 6.47
N ALA A 493 -11.79 10.26 6.53
CA ALA A 493 -13.00 11.00 6.88
C ALA A 493 -13.66 10.61 8.22
N CYS A 494 -12.87 10.06 9.16
CA CYS A 494 -13.36 9.61 10.47
C CYS A 494 -14.14 10.69 11.23
N SER A 495 -13.69 11.94 11.19
CA SER A 495 -14.39 13.06 11.84
C SER A 495 -15.82 13.30 11.34
N ALA A 496 -16.16 12.83 10.13
CA ALA A 496 -17.51 12.89 9.60
C ALA A 496 -18.34 11.66 10.01
N TRP A 497 -17.90 10.46 9.62
CA TRP A 497 -18.71 9.25 9.80
C TRP A 497 -18.71 8.69 11.22
N SER A 498 -17.71 9.02 12.04
CA SER A 498 -17.62 8.43 13.38
C SER A 498 -18.57 9.08 14.37
N ASN A 499 -19.38 10.08 13.96
CA ASN A 499 -20.35 10.80 14.80
C ASN A 499 -21.80 10.57 14.32
N ALA A 500 -22.00 9.54 13.50
CA ALA A 500 -23.22 9.22 12.78
C ALA A 500 -24.40 8.81 13.64
N ASN A 501 -24.15 8.33 14.85
CA ASN A 501 -25.19 7.71 15.64
C ASN A 501 -25.96 8.75 16.45
N TRP A 502 -26.73 9.58 15.75
CA TRP A 502 -27.61 10.59 16.37
C TRP A 502 -28.77 9.97 17.16
N ARG A 503 -29.05 8.66 16.96
CA ARG A 503 -30.13 7.92 17.60
C ARG A 503 -29.77 7.40 19.00
N THR A 504 -28.52 6.99 19.22
CA THR A 504 -28.04 6.62 20.56
C THR A 504 -27.31 7.81 21.15
N ARG A 505 -27.80 8.37 22.26
CA ARG A 505 -27.26 9.61 22.84
C ARG A 505 -25.78 9.53 23.26
N ASP A 506 -25.21 8.33 23.38
CA ASP A 506 -23.97 8.12 24.16
C ASP A 506 -22.75 7.63 23.36
N LYS A 507 -22.90 7.03 22.17
CA LYS A 507 -21.75 6.51 21.37
C LYS A 507 -21.69 7.15 19.99
N PRO A 508 -20.51 7.60 19.53
CA PRO A 508 -20.41 8.40 18.31
C PRO A 508 -20.57 7.51 17.04
N TYR A 509 -20.27 6.21 17.12
CA TYR A 509 -20.47 5.21 16.06
C TYR A 509 -21.22 3.97 16.56
N THR A 510 -21.69 3.12 15.64
CA THR A 510 -22.33 1.85 15.99
C THR A 510 -21.32 0.79 16.43
N GLU A 511 -21.75 -0.12 17.31
CA GLU A 511 -20.94 -1.26 17.75
C GLU A 511 -20.53 -2.19 16.60
N ARG A 512 -21.40 -2.31 15.58
CA ARG A 512 -21.11 -3.06 14.35
C ARG A 512 -19.98 -2.42 13.54
N THR A 513 -19.95 -1.08 13.44
CA THR A 513 -18.85 -0.34 12.81
C THR A 513 -17.54 -0.58 13.55
N LEU A 514 -17.54 -0.41 14.88
CA LEU A 514 -16.35 -0.63 15.70
C LEU A 514 -15.83 -2.07 15.56
N SER A 515 -16.71 -3.07 15.66
CA SER A 515 -16.35 -4.49 15.54
C SER A 515 -15.73 -4.82 14.17
N LYS A 516 -16.25 -4.24 13.08
CA LYS A 516 -15.67 -4.40 11.74
C LYS A 516 -14.24 -3.84 11.68
N LEU A 517 -14.04 -2.62 12.16
CA LEU A 517 -12.73 -1.95 12.13
C LEU A 517 -11.70 -2.64 13.05
N GLN A 518 -12.12 -3.04 14.25
CA GLN A 518 -11.30 -3.86 15.17
C GLN A 518 -10.93 -5.20 14.55
N GLY A 519 -11.86 -5.85 13.83
CA GLY A 519 -11.59 -7.08 13.08
C GLY A 519 -10.51 -6.90 12.01
N LEU A 520 -10.53 -5.77 11.28
CA LEU A 520 -9.51 -5.43 10.28
C LEU A 520 -8.13 -5.20 10.92
N GLN A 521 -8.07 -4.42 12.00
CA GLN A 521 -6.82 -4.23 12.75
C GLN A 521 -6.29 -5.54 13.33
N ALA A 522 -7.16 -6.37 13.91
CA ALA A 522 -6.76 -7.67 14.46
C ALA A 522 -6.24 -8.62 13.37
N ARG A 523 -6.82 -8.60 12.16
CA ARG A 523 -6.31 -9.36 11.02
C ARG A 523 -4.91 -8.88 10.64
N ALA A 524 -4.71 -7.56 10.53
CA ALA A 524 -3.40 -6.99 10.24
C ALA A 524 -2.37 -7.29 11.34
N SER A 525 -2.75 -7.14 12.61
CA SER A 525 -1.89 -7.38 13.76
C SER A 525 -1.43 -8.83 13.84
N ARG A 526 -2.28 -9.82 13.50
CA ARG A 526 -1.87 -11.22 13.37
C ARG A 526 -0.83 -11.43 12.27
N VAL A 527 -0.99 -10.76 11.13
CA VAL A 527 0.02 -10.81 10.05
C VAL A 527 1.32 -10.18 10.51
N ILE A 528 1.28 -9.01 11.16
CA ILE A 528 2.44 -8.28 11.69
C ILE A 528 3.20 -9.08 12.74
N SER A 529 2.48 -9.68 13.69
CA SER A 529 3.08 -10.36 14.84
C SER A 529 3.29 -11.86 14.64
N GLY A 530 2.64 -12.50 13.66
CA GLY A 530 2.66 -13.97 13.52
C GLY A 530 1.86 -14.71 14.61
N ALA A 531 0.97 -13.99 15.32
CA ALA A 531 0.11 -14.55 16.35
C ALA A 531 -0.99 -15.47 15.78
N TYR A 532 -1.41 -16.47 16.57
CA TYR A 532 -2.51 -17.36 16.20
C TYR A 532 -3.84 -16.62 16.12
N LYS A 533 -4.78 -17.15 15.30
CA LYS A 533 -6.15 -16.64 15.18
C LYS A 533 -6.87 -16.51 16.54
N ALA A 534 -6.57 -17.42 17.47
CA ALA A 534 -7.11 -17.47 18.83
C ALA A 534 -6.62 -16.35 19.77
N THR A 535 -5.64 -15.55 19.36
CA THR A 535 -5.15 -14.41 20.14
C THR A 535 -6.22 -13.31 20.16
N SER A 536 -6.51 -12.77 21.35
CA SER A 536 -7.53 -11.74 21.54
C SER A 536 -7.09 -10.40 20.94
N ILE A 537 -8.06 -9.57 20.53
CA ILE A 537 -7.79 -8.24 19.96
C ILE A 537 -6.98 -7.36 20.94
N PRO A 538 -7.30 -7.29 22.25
CA PRO A 538 -6.52 -6.49 23.19
C PRO A 538 -5.06 -6.96 23.31
N ALA A 539 -4.82 -8.28 23.33
CA ALA A 539 -3.46 -8.81 23.35
C ALA A 539 -2.71 -8.49 22.05
N LEU A 540 -3.38 -8.57 20.90
CA LEU A 540 -2.80 -8.18 19.61
C LEU A 540 -2.42 -6.70 19.59
N ASP A 541 -3.28 -5.81 20.06
CA ASP A 541 -3.03 -4.37 20.14
C ASP A 541 -1.80 -4.08 21.04
N VAL A 542 -1.68 -4.76 22.18
CA VAL A 542 -0.53 -4.64 23.08
C VAL A 542 0.76 -5.21 22.47
N GLU A 543 0.77 -6.46 22.01
CA GLU A 543 1.99 -7.11 21.47
C GLU A 543 2.46 -6.44 20.17
N SER A 544 1.54 -5.89 19.37
CA SER A 544 1.89 -5.11 18.17
C SER A 544 2.09 -3.61 18.44
N TYR A 545 1.88 -3.17 19.67
CA TYR A 545 1.81 -1.77 20.08
C TYR A 545 1.01 -0.90 19.08
N LEU A 546 -0.14 -1.39 18.67
CA LEU A 546 -1.10 -0.66 17.84
C LEU A 546 -2.17 -0.09 18.76
N LEU A 547 -2.36 1.23 18.72
CA LEU A 547 -3.41 1.90 19.50
C LEU A 547 -4.76 1.24 19.16
N PRO A 548 -5.65 0.92 20.11
CA PRO A 548 -6.92 0.32 19.75
C PRO A 548 -7.76 1.28 18.89
N VAL A 549 -8.65 0.72 18.07
CA VAL A 549 -9.37 1.47 17.03
C VAL A 549 -10.19 2.63 17.59
N GLU A 550 -10.83 2.45 18.75
CA GLU A 550 -11.63 3.48 19.42
C GLU A 550 -10.77 4.68 19.82
N GLN A 551 -9.62 4.44 20.44
CA GLN A 551 -8.65 5.49 20.75
C GLN A 551 -8.06 6.14 19.49
N GLN A 552 -7.87 5.40 18.40
CA GLN A 552 -7.47 6.00 17.11
C GLN A 552 -8.55 6.94 16.57
N ILE A 553 -9.82 6.54 16.60
CA ILE A 553 -10.95 7.38 16.17
C ILE A 553 -10.99 8.67 17.00
N PHE A 554 -10.92 8.55 18.33
CA PHE A 554 -10.89 9.69 19.23
C PHE A 554 -9.71 10.62 18.91
N LYS A 555 -8.49 10.07 18.83
CA LYS A 555 -7.30 10.86 18.49
C LYS A 555 -7.45 11.59 17.16
N HIS A 556 -7.94 10.90 16.13
CA HIS A 556 -8.12 11.48 14.80
C HIS A 556 -9.15 12.63 14.82
N ASN A 557 -10.23 12.48 15.58
CA ASN A 557 -11.26 13.50 15.73
C ASN A 557 -10.72 14.76 16.42
N VAL A 558 -9.99 14.59 17.53
CA VAL A 558 -9.36 15.71 18.25
C VAL A 558 -8.31 16.41 17.38
N ASP A 559 -7.42 15.65 16.74
CA ASP A 559 -6.38 16.19 15.86
C ASP A 559 -6.99 16.89 14.61
N THR A 560 -8.22 16.54 14.23
CA THR A 560 -8.97 17.21 13.15
C THR A 560 -9.58 18.52 13.64
N LEU A 561 -10.23 18.54 14.81
CA LEU A 561 -10.73 19.82 15.35
C LEU A 561 -9.62 20.80 15.68
N GLY A 562 -8.49 20.32 16.23
CA GLY A 562 -7.33 21.18 16.47
C GLY A 562 -6.73 21.76 15.19
N ARG A 563 -6.94 21.11 14.03
CA ARG A 563 -6.58 21.63 12.70
C ARG A 563 -7.55 22.66 12.16
N VAL A 564 -8.85 22.38 12.28
CA VAL A 564 -9.91 23.27 11.79
C VAL A 564 -10.00 24.54 12.65
N GLY A 565 -9.62 24.46 13.92
CA GLY A 565 -9.66 25.59 14.84
C GLY A 565 -11.09 25.90 15.33
N PRO A 566 -11.32 27.08 15.94
CA PRO A 566 -12.66 27.51 16.38
C PRO A 566 -13.62 27.72 15.20
N ALA A 567 -14.92 27.47 15.39
CA ALA A 567 -15.93 27.69 14.36
C ALA A 567 -16.13 29.19 14.06
N GLU A 568 -16.28 29.57 12.79
CA GLU A 568 -16.48 30.97 12.35
C GLU A 568 -17.86 31.53 12.74
N ARG A 569 -18.91 30.70 12.72
CA ARG A 569 -20.28 31.09 13.13
C ARG A 569 -20.56 30.69 14.58
N ARG A 570 -20.93 31.69 15.40
CA ARG A 570 -21.56 31.48 16.71
C ARG A 570 -23.03 31.14 16.46
N HIS A 571 -23.44 29.93 16.84
CA HIS A 571 -24.86 29.63 17.00
C HIS A 571 -25.33 30.24 18.32
N THR A 572 -26.45 30.97 18.32
CA THR A 572 -27.07 31.47 19.54
C THR A 572 -27.59 30.31 20.40
N GLU A 573 -27.65 30.47 21.72
CA GLU A 573 -28.15 29.42 22.63
C GLU A 573 -29.60 28.99 22.31
N GLU A 574 -30.39 29.91 21.73
CA GLU A 574 -31.75 29.64 21.25
C GLU A 574 -31.78 28.69 20.04
N GLU A 575 -30.86 28.84 19.07
CA GLU A 575 -30.71 27.90 17.95
C GLU A 575 -30.25 26.51 18.42
N VAL A 576 -29.43 26.46 19.47
CA VAL A 576 -28.94 25.21 20.07
C VAL A 576 -30.07 24.46 20.77
N ARG A 577 -30.98 25.15 21.47
CA ARG A 577 -32.15 24.55 22.13
C ARG A 577 -33.18 23.99 21.15
N ARG A 578 -33.37 24.62 19.98
CA ARG A 578 -34.32 24.17 18.95
C ARG A 578 -33.83 22.94 18.16
N ASN A 579 -32.52 22.72 18.07
CA ASN A 579 -31.95 21.66 17.22
C ASN A 579 -31.70 20.36 18.01
N LYS A 580 -32.62 19.38 17.92
CA LYS A 580 -32.49 18.04 18.56
C LYS A 580 -31.30 17.22 18.05
N LYS A 581 -30.62 17.63 16.96
CA LYS A 581 -29.49 16.90 16.32
C LYS A 581 -28.15 17.59 16.63
N LYS A 582 -27.21 16.86 17.26
CA LYS A 582 -25.83 17.33 17.47
C LYS A 582 -25.04 17.20 16.17
N SER A 583 -24.32 18.26 15.76
CA SER A 583 -23.40 18.18 14.62
C SER A 583 -22.15 17.36 14.99
N PRO A 584 -21.42 16.76 14.01
CA PRO A 584 -20.19 16.02 14.26
C PRO A 584 -19.16 16.82 15.07
N ARG A 585 -19.00 18.10 14.74
CA ARG A 585 -18.11 19.02 15.48
C ARG A 585 -18.53 19.13 16.95
N ARG A 586 -19.81 19.39 17.22
CA ARG A 586 -20.33 19.52 18.61
C ARG A 586 -20.17 18.22 19.39
N ALA A 587 -20.33 17.06 18.75
CA ALA A 587 -20.13 15.77 19.38
C ALA A 587 -18.67 15.57 19.81
N ILE A 588 -17.72 15.92 18.95
CA ILE A 588 -16.29 15.83 19.29
C ILE A 588 -15.91 16.87 20.36
N GLU A 589 -16.39 18.12 20.28
CA GLU A 589 -16.17 19.13 21.32
C GLU A 589 -16.73 18.68 22.67
N GLN A 590 -17.90 18.04 22.69
CA GLN A 590 -18.45 17.46 23.91
C GLN A 590 -17.56 16.33 24.46
N ALA A 591 -17.12 15.41 23.60
CA ALA A 591 -16.25 14.31 24.02
C ALA A 591 -14.89 14.78 24.57
N ILE A 592 -14.38 15.92 24.09
CA ILE A 592 -13.18 16.57 24.65
C ILE A 592 -13.49 17.13 26.04
N ARG A 593 -14.60 17.86 26.19
CA ARG A 593 -15.03 18.42 27.49
C ARG A 593 -15.30 17.34 28.54
N ASP A 594 -15.97 16.26 28.16
CA ASP A 594 -16.28 15.12 29.06
C ASP A 594 -15.00 14.45 29.60
N ARG A 595 -13.88 14.57 28.86
CA ARG A 595 -12.55 14.09 29.25
C ARG A 595 -11.66 15.20 29.82
N GLN A 596 -12.23 16.34 30.20
CA GLN A 596 -11.51 17.50 30.76
C GLN A 596 -10.38 17.98 29.84
N GLY A 597 -10.61 17.96 28.53
CA GLY A 597 -9.65 18.41 27.54
C GLY A 597 -9.65 19.92 27.31
N PRO A 598 -8.67 20.42 26.53
CA PRO A 598 -8.53 21.85 26.24
C PRO A 598 -9.74 22.45 25.54
N ASP A 599 -10.07 23.70 25.87
CA ASP A 599 -11.15 24.42 25.19
C ASP A 599 -10.70 24.90 23.79
N ILE A 600 -11.16 24.19 22.76
CA ILE A 600 -10.91 24.52 21.34
C ILE A 600 -11.34 25.95 21.00
N ARG A 601 -12.32 26.52 21.71
CA ARG A 601 -12.82 27.88 21.42
C ARG A 601 -11.78 28.96 21.72
N ARG A 602 -10.87 28.69 22.66
CA ARG A 602 -9.77 29.58 23.02
C ARG A 602 -8.49 29.28 22.24
N GLN A 603 -8.46 28.21 21.44
CA GLN A 603 -7.26 27.80 20.71
C GLN A 603 -6.76 28.90 19.77
N GLU A 604 -5.44 28.99 19.63
CA GLU A 604 -4.80 29.90 18.67
C GLU A 604 -5.36 29.76 17.26
N ARG A 605 -5.51 30.91 16.57
CA ARG A 605 -5.81 30.97 15.14
C ARG A 605 -4.52 31.03 14.35
N ILE A 606 -4.26 30.00 13.54
CA ILE A 606 -3.04 29.89 12.73
C ILE A 606 -3.34 30.36 11.32
N ALA A 607 -2.84 31.54 10.95
CA ALA A 607 -2.88 32.00 9.57
C ALA A 607 -1.93 31.16 8.69
N PRO A 608 -2.28 30.87 7.42
CA PRO A 608 -1.41 30.14 6.51
C PRO A 608 -0.03 30.79 6.33
N TYR A 609 -0.01 32.13 6.26
CA TYR A 609 1.18 32.96 6.15
C TYR A 609 1.20 33.96 7.31
N ILE A 610 2.35 34.09 7.99
CA ILE A 610 2.52 35.02 9.11
C ILE A 610 3.02 36.38 8.62
N VAL A 611 4.01 36.35 7.73
CA VAL A 611 4.66 37.50 7.11
C VAL A 611 4.58 37.37 5.58
N PRO A 612 4.65 38.48 4.83
CA PRO A 612 4.71 38.43 3.37
C PRO A 612 6.01 37.76 2.88
N PRO A 613 6.05 37.22 1.64
CA PRO A 613 7.23 36.52 1.12
C PRO A 613 8.51 37.34 1.04
N TRP A 614 8.39 38.68 0.95
CA TRP A 614 9.51 39.62 0.88
C TRP A 614 9.91 40.20 2.25
N TRP A 615 9.29 39.77 3.34
CA TRP A 615 9.65 40.21 4.68
C TRP A 615 11.09 39.82 5.03
N GLN A 616 11.86 40.78 5.52
CA GLN A 616 13.24 40.57 5.96
C GLN A 616 13.27 40.48 7.49
N GLY A 617 13.46 39.27 7.99
CA GLY A 617 13.54 39.03 9.43
C GLY A 617 14.85 39.50 10.07
N PRO A 618 15.01 39.24 11.38
CA PRO A 618 16.25 39.55 12.08
C PRO A 618 17.42 38.75 11.49
N GLN A 619 18.62 39.30 11.60
CA GLN A 619 19.82 38.51 11.30
C GLN A 619 19.97 37.42 12.35
N THR A 620 20.37 36.21 11.92
CA THR A 620 20.49 35.07 12.82
C THR A 620 21.82 34.36 12.69
N PHE A 621 22.38 33.96 13.83
CA PHE A 621 23.67 33.30 13.91
C PHE A 621 23.54 32.03 14.75
N ILE A 622 23.84 30.88 14.14
CA ILE A 622 23.88 29.58 14.80
C ILE A 622 25.23 28.96 14.46
N GLU A 623 26.12 28.94 15.45
CA GLU A 623 27.47 28.40 15.26
C GLU A 623 27.49 26.87 15.18
N THR A 624 28.58 26.35 14.63
CA THR A 624 28.68 24.91 14.33
C THR A 624 28.84 24.05 15.58
N ASN A 625 29.44 24.61 16.63
CA ASN A 625 29.73 23.93 17.88
C ASN A 625 29.63 24.89 19.08
N THR A 626 29.63 24.32 20.29
CA THR A 626 29.45 25.05 21.56
C THR A 626 30.61 25.99 21.89
N GLU A 627 31.85 25.58 21.62
CA GLU A 627 33.05 26.36 21.93
C GLU A 627 33.13 27.61 21.05
N GLU A 628 32.88 27.46 19.74
CA GLU A 628 32.84 28.58 18.80
C GLU A 628 31.76 29.61 19.17
N ALA A 629 30.58 29.13 19.60
CA ALA A 629 29.51 30.01 20.07
C ALA A 629 29.90 30.81 21.31
N GLN A 630 30.61 30.18 22.25
CA GLN A 630 31.08 30.85 23.46
C GLN A 630 32.15 31.90 23.14
N ILE A 631 33.17 31.55 22.34
CA ILE A 631 34.24 32.46 21.96
C ILE A 631 33.67 33.69 21.23
N LYS A 632 32.78 33.47 20.26
CA LYS A 632 32.14 34.58 19.54
C LYS A 632 31.25 35.41 20.43
N HIS A 633 30.54 34.81 21.37
CA HIS A 633 29.74 35.53 22.36
C HIS A 633 30.61 36.47 23.19
N GLU A 634 31.72 35.98 23.74
CA GLU A 634 32.67 36.79 24.53
C GLU A 634 33.28 37.93 23.70
N GLN A 635 33.64 37.67 22.44
CA GLN A 635 34.15 38.68 21.51
C GLN A 635 33.11 39.79 21.24
N ILE A 636 31.86 39.43 20.95
CA ILE A 636 30.81 40.41 20.63
C ILE A 636 30.48 41.30 21.83
N ILE A 637 30.50 40.76 23.04
CA ILE A 637 30.30 41.56 24.26
C ILE A 637 31.39 42.62 24.40
N GLN A 638 32.62 42.34 23.94
CA GLN A 638 33.73 43.30 23.96
C GLN A 638 33.67 44.29 22.79
N ASP A 639 33.32 43.82 21.59
CA ASP A 639 33.32 44.61 20.35
C ASP A 639 32.11 45.56 20.24
N GLU A 640 30.98 45.23 20.88
CA GLU A 640 29.71 45.95 20.74
C GLU A 640 29.14 46.43 22.10
N PRO A 641 29.90 47.18 22.92
CA PRO A 641 29.47 47.57 24.27
C PRO A 641 28.25 48.51 24.29
N ASP A 642 27.99 49.23 23.20
CA ASP A 642 26.85 50.15 23.05
C ASP A 642 25.55 49.45 22.59
N ALA A 643 25.61 48.13 22.35
CA ALA A 643 24.45 47.33 22.01
C ALA A 643 23.64 46.93 23.26
N VAL A 644 22.37 46.61 23.06
CA VAL A 644 21.52 46.04 24.12
C VAL A 644 21.65 44.53 24.09
N HIS A 645 22.21 43.94 25.15
CA HIS A 645 22.44 42.50 25.29
C HIS A 645 21.37 41.85 26.18
N ILE A 646 20.52 41.04 25.57
CA ILE A 646 19.36 40.42 26.22
C ILE A 646 19.41 38.91 26.04
N TYR A 647 19.28 38.18 27.14
CA TYR A 647 19.25 36.71 27.17
C TYR A 647 17.82 36.25 27.42
N THR A 648 17.41 35.16 26.78
CA THR A 648 16.03 34.66 26.87
C THR A 648 16.00 33.17 27.09
N ASP A 649 15.03 32.71 27.87
CA ASP A 649 14.77 31.29 28.08
C ASP A 649 13.27 31.01 28.26
N GLY A 650 12.88 29.76 28.00
CA GLY A 650 11.58 29.21 28.34
C GLY A 650 11.70 27.90 29.11
N SER A 651 10.97 27.78 30.21
CA SER A 651 11.06 26.62 31.10
C SER A 651 9.74 25.90 31.31
N GLY A 652 9.80 24.61 31.62
CA GLY A 652 8.64 23.76 31.92
C GLY A 652 8.84 22.96 33.21
N ILE A 653 8.25 23.41 34.32
CA ILE A 653 8.38 22.80 35.65
C ILE A 653 7.01 22.41 36.19
N GLY A 654 6.87 21.18 36.69
CA GLY A 654 5.65 20.74 37.40
C GLY A 654 4.36 20.82 36.56
N GLY A 655 4.45 20.76 35.23
CA GLY A 655 3.31 20.95 34.32
C GLY A 655 2.97 22.42 34.03
N HIS A 656 3.79 23.37 34.48
CA HIS A 656 3.66 24.80 34.27
C HIS A 656 4.75 25.30 33.33
N ILE A 657 4.42 26.28 32.47
CA ILE A 657 5.34 26.84 31.48
C ILE A 657 5.64 28.31 31.84
N GLY A 658 6.92 28.66 31.85
CA GLY A 658 7.42 29.99 32.13
C GLY A 658 8.30 30.50 30.99
N ALA A 659 8.43 31.82 30.90
CA ALA A 659 9.28 32.51 29.94
C ALA A 659 9.96 33.69 30.62
N ALA A 660 11.20 33.99 30.23
CA ALA A 660 11.90 35.17 30.74
C ALA A 660 12.85 35.79 29.70
N ALA A 661 13.14 37.06 29.93
CA ALA A 661 14.20 37.81 29.27
C ALA A 661 14.97 38.63 30.31
N VAL A 662 16.29 38.56 30.26
CA VAL A 662 17.21 39.27 31.17
C VAL A 662 18.13 40.14 30.34
N CYS A 663 18.05 41.45 30.52
CA CYS A 663 18.89 42.42 29.86
C CYS A 663 20.08 42.80 30.75
N THR A 664 21.27 42.39 30.36
CA THR A 664 22.50 42.70 31.10
C THR A 664 22.92 44.17 30.98
N THR A 665 22.55 44.83 29.89
CA THR A 665 22.88 46.26 29.65
C THR A 665 22.08 47.21 30.55
N THR A 666 20.79 46.90 30.79
CA THR A 666 19.89 47.75 31.61
C THR A 666 19.60 47.17 32.99
N GLN A 667 20.12 45.97 33.28
CA GLN A 667 19.78 45.16 34.47
C GLN A 667 18.27 44.94 34.66
N GLU A 668 17.53 44.92 33.54
CA GLU A 668 16.08 44.72 33.54
C GLU A 668 15.74 43.25 33.27
N THR A 669 14.84 42.69 34.07
CA THR A 669 14.32 41.33 33.89
C THR A 669 12.82 41.36 33.70
N LYS A 670 12.34 40.70 32.63
CA LYS A 670 10.92 40.44 32.41
C LYS A 670 10.64 38.95 32.41
N SER A 671 9.52 38.56 32.99
CA SER A 671 9.06 37.18 33.02
C SER A 671 7.56 37.10 32.77
N ALA A 672 7.12 35.96 32.23
CA ALA A 672 5.72 35.69 31.97
C ALA A 672 5.38 34.23 32.30
N TYR A 673 4.22 34.04 32.93
CA TYR A 673 3.65 32.72 33.12
C TYR A 673 2.80 32.35 31.90
N MET A 674 3.15 31.26 31.22
CA MET A 674 2.54 30.83 29.96
C MET A 674 1.44 29.77 30.14
N GLY A 675 0.92 29.62 31.35
CA GLY A 675 -0.09 28.62 31.69
C GLY A 675 0.48 27.22 31.92
N ASP A 676 -0.39 26.22 31.88
CA ASP A 676 -0.02 24.80 32.05
C ASP A 676 0.39 24.13 30.72
N ASP A 677 0.81 22.86 30.80
CA ASP A 677 1.21 22.04 29.65
C ASP A 677 0.05 21.62 28.72
N THR A 678 -1.18 22.02 29.05
CA THR A 678 -2.37 21.93 28.19
C THR A 678 -2.60 23.22 27.41
N THR A 679 -2.04 24.33 27.89
CA THR A 679 -2.16 25.66 27.29
C THR A 679 -0.95 25.98 26.42
N SER A 680 0.25 25.86 26.96
CA SER A 680 1.50 26.22 26.27
C SER A 680 2.52 25.08 26.26
N THR A 681 3.63 25.32 25.57
CA THR A 681 4.78 24.40 25.50
C THR A 681 6.05 25.16 25.83
N VAL A 682 7.10 24.47 26.28
CA VAL A 682 8.43 25.07 26.51
C VAL A 682 8.88 25.90 25.31
N TYR A 683 8.76 25.34 24.09
CA TYR A 683 9.05 26.05 22.84
C TYR A 683 8.26 27.37 22.65
N ALA A 684 7.03 27.46 23.15
CA ALA A 684 6.28 28.72 23.11
C ALA A 684 6.71 29.67 24.24
N GLY A 685 7.15 29.15 25.38
CA GLY A 685 7.86 29.93 26.40
C GLY A 685 9.11 30.60 25.82
N GLU A 686 9.88 29.87 25.02
CA GLU A 686 11.10 30.36 24.35
C GLU A 686 10.81 31.51 23.38
N LEU A 687 9.76 31.35 22.55
CA LEU A 687 9.29 32.43 21.70
C LEU A 687 8.78 33.63 22.51
N GLN A 688 8.09 33.39 23.63
CA GLN A 688 7.67 34.45 24.52
C GLN A 688 8.87 35.16 25.16
N GLY A 689 9.94 34.44 25.51
CA GLY A 689 11.20 35.03 25.97
C GLY A 689 11.77 36.03 24.96
N ILE A 690 11.83 35.66 23.68
CA ILE A 690 12.23 36.58 22.60
C ILE A 690 11.29 37.79 22.51
N SER A 691 9.98 37.59 22.64
CA SER A 691 9.00 38.70 22.66
C SER A 691 9.23 39.65 23.84
N LEU A 692 9.55 39.12 25.03
CA LEU A 692 9.89 39.91 26.21
C LEU A 692 11.21 40.68 26.02
N ALA A 693 12.21 40.07 25.37
CA ALA A 693 13.45 40.76 25.04
C ALA A 693 13.23 41.94 24.10
N LEU A 694 12.40 41.77 23.07
CA LEU A 694 12.03 42.85 22.16
C LEU A 694 11.26 43.97 22.88
N GLN A 695 10.42 43.64 23.86
CA GLN A 695 9.76 44.65 24.71
C GLN A 695 10.76 45.44 25.55
N ILE A 696 11.76 44.79 26.15
CA ILE A 696 12.83 45.50 26.88
C ILE A 696 13.57 46.45 25.94
N ALA A 697 13.91 46.01 24.72
CA ALA A 697 14.58 46.85 23.73
C ALA A 697 13.72 48.05 23.29
N GLN A 698 12.42 47.85 23.07
CA GLN A 698 11.48 48.92 22.74
C GLN A 698 11.35 49.96 23.87
N GLU A 699 11.34 49.52 25.12
CA GLU A 699 11.27 50.40 26.29
C GLU A 699 12.58 51.14 26.56
N ASP A 700 13.74 50.50 26.35
CA ASP A 700 15.03 51.19 26.40
C ASP A 700 15.08 52.32 25.37
N ARG A 701 14.59 52.06 24.15
CA ARG A 701 14.51 53.08 23.08
C ARG A 701 13.53 54.21 23.41
N SER A 702 12.36 53.89 23.98
CA SER A 702 11.34 54.90 24.31
C SER A 702 11.77 55.83 25.45
N ARG A 703 12.68 55.38 26.33
CA ARG A 703 13.34 56.22 27.35
C ARG A 703 14.35 57.22 26.75
N GLY A 704 14.55 57.21 25.44
CA GLY A 704 15.45 58.13 24.72
C GLY A 704 16.88 57.61 24.56
N ASN A 705 17.16 56.36 24.94
CA ASN A 705 18.50 55.79 24.80
C ASN A 705 18.84 55.56 23.32
N SER A 706 20.08 55.90 22.96
CA SER A 706 20.63 55.65 21.63
C SER A 706 21.55 54.44 21.69
N ARG A 707 21.14 53.36 21.02
CA ARG A 707 21.84 52.07 21.00
C ARG A 707 22.24 51.75 19.58
N SER A 708 23.37 51.08 19.41
CA SER A 708 23.87 50.71 18.07
C SER A 708 23.00 49.60 17.43
N LYS A 709 22.59 48.60 18.21
CA LYS A 709 21.76 47.46 17.79
C LYS A 709 21.18 46.70 18.99
N VAL A 710 20.30 45.72 18.73
CA VAL A 710 19.77 44.77 19.73
C VAL A 710 20.34 43.38 19.48
N LEU A 711 20.97 42.80 20.49
CA LEU A 711 21.53 41.45 20.48
C LEU A 711 20.74 40.56 21.44
N ILE A 712 19.95 39.64 20.88
CA ILE A 712 19.16 38.67 21.64
C ILE A 712 19.88 37.32 21.62
N TYR A 713 20.16 36.77 22.79
CA TYR A 713 20.80 35.48 22.98
C TYR A 713 19.80 34.44 23.47
N THR A 714 19.75 33.28 22.82
CA THR A 714 18.90 32.14 23.22
C THR A 714 19.63 30.83 22.94
N ASP A 715 19.42 29.83 23.78
CA ASP A 715 19.94 28.48 23.54
C ASP A 715 19.04 27.64 22.59
N ASN A 716 17.88 28.17 22.22
CA ASN A 716 16.90 27.47 21.41
C ASN A 716 17.04 27.75 19.92
N GLN A 717 17.86 26.94 19.23
CA GLN A 717 18.04 27.03 17.77
C GLN A 717 16.73 26.94 16.97
N ALA A 718 15.72 26.24 17.48
CA ALA A 718 14.43 26.12 16.78
C ALA A 718 13.63 27.44 16.85
N ALA A 719 13.72 28.17 17.97
CA ALA A 719 13.14 29.50 18.12
C ALA A 719 13.80 30.48 17.15
N ILE A 720 15.14 30.53 17.09
CA ILE A 720 15.93 31.36 16.16
C ILE A 720 15.48 31.15 14.71
N ARG A 721 15.42 29.89 14.26
CA ARG A 721 15.02 29.56 12.88
C ARG A 721 13.58 29.98 12.57
N SER A 722 12.71 29.94 13.58
CA SER A 722 11.29 30.23 13.42
C SER A 722 10.99 31.72 13.44
N THR A 723 11.73 32.51 14.21
CA THR A 723 11.64 33.98 14.19
C THR A 723 12.26 34.57 12.92
N ALA A 724 13.33 33.98 12.39
CA ALA A 724 13.91 34.38 11.11
C ALA A 724 12.98 34.10 9.91
N LYS A 725 12.25 32.99 9.96
CA LYS A 725 11.32 32.57 8.89
C LYS A 725 9.97 32.12 9.47
N PRO A 726 9.12 33.06 9.90
CA PRO A 726 7.83 32.75 10.51
C PRO A 726 6.92 31.95 9.59
N LYS A 727 6.43 30.80 10.07
CA LYS A 727 5.51 29.91 9.33
C LYS A 727 4.23 29.69 10.11
N GLY A 728 3.11 29.49 9.40
CA GLY A 728 1.80 29.13 9.97
C GLY A 728 1.79 27.77 10.66
N LYS A 729 2.36 27.70 11.88
CA LYS A 729 2.43 26.52 12.75
C LYS A 729 1.97 26.87 14.16
N SER A 730 2.04 25.91 15.08
CA SER A 730 1.71 26.18 16.48
C SER A 730 2.65 27.23 17.08
N GLY A 731 2.11 28.19 17.83
CA GLY A 731 2.84 29.37 18.28
C GLY A 731 2.84 30.52 17.26
N ALA A 732 1.99 30.46 16.23
CA ALA A 732 1.96 31.48 15.17
C ALA A 732 1.59 32.87 15.67
N TYR A 733 0.78 32.97 16.73
CA TYR A 733 0.42 34.27 17.31
C TYR A 733 1.64 34.96 17.95
N LEU A 734 2.52 34.19 18.60
CA LEU A 734 3.79 34.69 19.16
C LEU A 734 4.72 35.14 18.04
N LEU A 735 4.89 34.31 17.01
CA LEU A 735 5.73 34.66 15.85
C LEU A 735 5.22 35.91 15.11
N ARG A 736 3.90 36.12 15.05
CA ARG A 736 3.32 37.35 14.50
C ARG A 736 3.64 38.56 15.37
N SER A 737 3.54 38.42 16.69
CA SER A 737 3.89 39.48 17.64
C SER A 737 5.37 39.85 17.52
N ILE A 738 6.25 38.84 17.49
CA ILE A 738 7.70 39.01 17.34
C ILE A 738 8.03 39.71 16.01
N ALA A 739 7.44 39.27 14.89
CA ALA A 739 7.67 39.90 13.59
C ALA A 739 7.27 41.38 13.61
N LYS A 740 6.11 41.70 14.20
CA LYS A 740 5.64 43.08 14.36
C LYS A 740 6.60 43.92 15.23
N GLN A 741 7.07 43.38 16.35
CA GLN A 741 8.02 44.07 17.24
C GLN A 741 9.36 44.34 16.54
N ILE A 742 9.82 43.39 15.71
CA ILE A 742 11.05 43.56 14.92
C ILE A 742 10.86 44.64 13.85
N ASP A 743 9.73 44.66 13.15
CA ASP A 743 9.41 45.70 12.16
C ASP A 743 9.40 47.09 12.82
N GLU A 744 8.81 47.20 14.02
CA GLU A 744 8.77 48.46 14.78
C GLU A 744 10.17 48.96 15.17
N LEU A 745 11.06 48.07 15.61
CA LEU A 745 12.45 48.43 15.93
C LEU A 745 13.25 48.81 14.68
N GLN A 746 13.07 48.08 13.57
CA GLN A 746 13.72 48.40 12.30
C GLN A 746 13.28 49.76 11.75
N LEU A 747 11.98 50.10 11.85
CA LEU A 747 11.46 51.42 11.47
C LEU A 747 12.05 52.56 12.30
N GLN A 748 12.50 52.27 13.53
CA GLN A 748 13.18 53.22 14.41
C GLN A 748 14.71 53.25 14.18
N GLY A 749 15.21 52.56 13.15
CA GLY A 749 16.63 52.48 12.80
C GLY A 749 17.43 51.52 13.68
N LEU A 750 16.78 50.64 14.44
CA LEU A 750 17.45 49.72 15.36
C LEU A 750 17.45 48.30 14.78
N ASN A 751 18.62 47.81 14.40
CA ASN A 751 18.78 46.47 13.85
C ASN A 751 18.75 45.40 14.96
N THR A 752 18.03 44.31 14.71
CA THR A 752 17.90 43.18 15.64
C THR A 752 18.65 41.95 15.12
N GLU A 753 19.53 41.41 15.96
CA GLU A 753 20.22 40.14 15.74
C GLU A 753 19.80 39.11 16.81
N ILE A 754 19.58 37.87 16.39
CA ILE A 754 19.30 36.76 17.30
C ILE A 754 20.41 35.71 17.17
N ARG A 755 21.11 35.46 18.27
CA ARG A 755 22.33 34.65 18.31
C ARG A 755 22.13 33.44 19.22
N TRP A 756 22.65 32.30 18.78
CA TRP A 756 22.65 31.08 19.58
C TRP A 756 23.76 31.10 20.63
N VAL A 757 23.42 30.75 21.87
CA VAL A 757 24.38 30.49 22.96
C VAL A 757 24.17 29.09 23.52
N PRO A 758 25.22 28.39 23.99
CA PRO A 758 25.06 27.06 24.55
C PRO A 758 24.42 27.10 25.94
N ALA A 759 23.49 26.18 26.21
CA ALA A 759 22.89 25.98 27.52
C ALA A 759 23.90 25.42 28.54
N HIS A 760 23.80 25.81 29.81
CA HIS A 760 24.54 25.24 30.96
C HIS A 760 26.07 25.32 30.85
N MET A 761 26.58 26.35 30.19
CA MET A 761 28.02 26.61 30.05
C MET A 761 28.51 27.75 30.96
N GLY A 762 27.68 28.23 31.90
CA GLY A 762 28.08 29.28 32.84
C GLY A 762 28.07 30.70 32.26
N ILE A 763 27.41 30.92 31.13
CA ILE A 763 27.15 32.25 30.60
C ILE A 763 26.13 32.93 31.53
N GLN A 764 26.59 33.86 32.37
CA GLN A 764 25.81 34.44 33.45
C GLN A 764 24.41 34.91 33.01
N GLY A 765 24.30 35.67 31.92
CA GLY A 765 23.00 36.16 31.43
C GLY A 765 22.05 35.04 31.00
N ASN A 766 22.57 33.94 30.45
CA ASN A 766 21.76 32.77 30.06
C ASN A 766 21.29 31.98 31.29
N GLU A 767 22.16 31.78 32.28
CA GLU A 767 21.80 31.12 33.54
C GLU A 767 20.77 31.95 34.34
N GLU A 768 20.89 33.28 34.30
CA GLU A 768 19.89 34.18 34.90
C GLU A 768 18.55 34.12 34.18
N ALA A 769 18.53 34.06 32.85
CA ALA A 769 17.30 33.88 32.08
C ALA A 769 16.64 32.52 32.36
N ASP A 770 17.40 31.42 32.42
CA ASP A 770 16.90 30.10 32.78
C ASP A 770 16.29 30.08 34.18
N ARG A 771 17.00 30.64 35.17
CA ARG A 771 16.48 30.78 36.52
C ARG A 771 15.20 31.61 36.56
N ALA A 772 15.16 32.75 35.88
CA ALA A 772 13.99 33.61 35.84
C ALA A 772 12.78 32.92 35.14
N ALA A 773 13.02 32.12 34.10
CA ALA A 773 11.97 31.37 33.41
C ALA A 773 11.39 30.25 34.31
N LYS A 774 12.23 29.60 35.12
CA LYS A 774 11.79 28.66 36.15
C LYS A 774 11.01 29.36 37.25
N GLU A 775 11.50 30.49 37.74
CA GLU A 775 10.82 31.28 38.77
C GLU A 775 9.44 31.79 38.31
N ALA A 776 9.27 32.06 37.02
CA ALA A 776 8.00 32.45 36.41
C ALA A 776 6.90 31.39 36.58
N THR A 777 7.24 30.10 36.69
CA THR A 777 6.27 29.02 36.94
C THR A 777 5.86 28.91 38.42
N GLY A 778 6.44 29.74 39.28
CA GLY A 778 6.31 29.64 40.74
C GLY A 778 7.31 28.68 41.38
N TRP A 779 8.28 28.14 40.62
CA TRP A 779 9.36 27.32 41.19
C TRP A 779 10.38 28.21 41.92
N ARG A 780 10.97 27.71 43.00
CA ARG A 780 12.10 28.32 43.70
C ARG A 780 13.11 27.24 44.06
N GLU A 781 14.35 27.65 44.31
CA GLU A 781 15.42 26.74 44.67
C GLU A 781 15.09 25.94 45.94
N GLY A 782 15.51 24.67 45.99
CA GLY A 782 15.17 23.75 47.09
C GLY A 782 13.74 23.20 47.07
N ASP A 783 13.11 23.11 45.89
CA ASP A 783 11.71 22.65 45.70
C ASP A 783 10.66 23.50 46.44
N LEU A 784 11.02 24.75 46.76
CA LEU A 784 10.11 25.73 47.31
C LEU A 784 9.16 26.25 46.22
N THR A 785 7.97 26.70 46.62
CA THR A 785 7.00 27.31 45.71
C THR A 785 6.77 28.78 46.08
N GLY A 786 6.77 29.64 45.06
CA GLY A 786 6.54 31.07 45.17
C GLY A 786 5.43 31.56 44.25
N PRO A 787 5.14 32.88 44.24
CA PRO A 787 4.17 33.44 43.31
C PRO A 787 4.65 33.25 41.86
N LYS A 788 3.70 32.90 40.98
CA LYS A 788 3.89 32.83 39.53
C LYS A 788 3.99 34.23 38.94
N ALA A 789 4.68 34.36 37.82
CA ALA A 789 4.68 35.62 37.05
C ALA A 789 3.27 35.92 36.48
N ALA A 790 3.06 37.16 36.02
CA ALA A 790 1.82 37.52 35.36
C ALA A 790 1.66 36.77 34.02
N GLU A 791 0.42 36.43 33.67
CA GLU A 791 0.10 35.92 32.33
C GLU A 791 0.18 37.06 31.30
N PRO A 792 0.65 36.78 30.07
CA PRO A 792 0.64 37.78 29.01
C PRO A 792 -0.81 38.13 28.62
N GLN A 793 -1.03 39.37 28.15
CA GLN A 793 -2.36 39.83 27.72
C GLN A 793 -3.04 38.91 26.69
N GLN A 794 -2.24 38.25 25.85
CA GLN A 794 -2.71 37.28 24.86
C GLN A 794 -2.08 35.91 25.13
N LEU A 795 -2.86 35.01 25.72
CA LEU A 795 -2.50 33.61 25.92
C LEU A 795 -3.57 32.70 25.31
N TYR A 796 -3.14 31.82 24.40
CA TYR A 796 -4.03 30.90 23.70
C TYR A 796 -3.52 29.47 23.83
N PRO A 797 -4.39 28.49 24.14
CA PRO A 797 -4.06 27.09 23.99
C PRO A 797 -3.53 26.78 22.59
N LEU A 798 -2.36 26.14 22.55
CA LEU A 798 -1.68 25.84 21.31
C LEU A 798 -2.29 24.62 20.60
N ARG A 799 -2.20 24.58 19.28
CA ARG A 799 -2.55 23.37 18.52
C ARG A 799 -1.66 22.18 18.90
N SER A 800 -0.41 22.43 19.28
CA SER A 800 0.54 21.40 19.74
C SER A 800 0.12 20.78 21.07
N THR A 801 -0.37 21.56 22.04
CA THR A 801 -0.82 21.04 23.33
C THR A 801 -2.06 20.18 23.18
N MET A 802 -3.01 20.56 22.31
CA MET A 802 -4.16 19.72 21.95
C MET A 802 -3.74 18.31 21.46
N LYS A 803 -2.72 18.26 20.59
CA LYS A 803 -2.19 17.00 20.05
C LYS A 803 -1.45 16.17 21.09
N THR A 804 -0.74 16.83 22.00
CA THR A 804 -0.05 16.20 23.13
C THR A 804 -1.06 15.65 24.12
N TRP A 805 -2.05 16.44 24.53
CA TRP A 805 -3.16 16.01 25.38
C TRP A 805 -3.89 14.83 24.76
N SER A 806 -4.32 14.91 23.49
CA SER A 806 -5.04 13.82 22.82
C SER A 806 -4.22 12.53 22.79
N HIS A 807 -2.90 12.64 22.67
CA HIS A 807 -2.00 11.50 22.78
C HIS A 807 -1.93 10.93 24.20
N LYS A 808 -1.70 11.78 25.22
CA LYS A 808 -1.65 11.37 26.63
C LYS A 808 -2.97 10.69 27.03
N GLU A 809 -4.10 11.32 26.74
CA GLU A 809 -5.42 10.80 27.10
C GLU A 809 -5.70 9.45 26.43
N THR A 810 -5.40 9.31 25.13
CA THR A 810 -5.62 8.01 24.45
C THR A 810 -4.74 6.88 24.99
N ILE A 811 -3.52 7.18 25.43
CA ILE A 811 -2.67 6.19 26.10
C ILE A 811 -3.22 5.84 27.48
N MET A 812 -3.65 6.82 28.27
CA MET A 812 -4.25 6.60 29.60
C MET A 812 -5.57 5.82 29.52
N SER A 813 -6.42 6.15 28.55
CA SER A 813 -7.64 5.41 28.25
C SER A 813 -7.33 3.98 27.83
N TRP A 814 -6.34 3.76 26.96
CA TRP A 814 -5.92 2.41 26.58
C TRP A 814 -5.40 1.61 27.79
N GLU A 815 -4.64 2.23 28.68
CA GLU A 815 -4.15 1.61 29.91
C GLU A 815 -5.31 1.19 30.84
N ARG A 816 -6.30 2.07 31.08
CA ARG A 816 -7.51 1.75 31.85
C ARG A 816 -8.28 0.58 31.24
N ASP A 817 -8.48 0.59 29.93
CA ASP A 817 -9.17 -0.49 29.22
C ASP A 817 -8.38 -1.81 29.34
N TRP A 818 -7.06 -1.77 29.26
CA TRP A 818 -6.22 -2.96 29.37
C TRP A 818 -6.23 -3.59 30.77
N ILE A 819 -6.23 -2.76 31.80
CA ILE A 819 -6.35 -3.19 33.20
C ILE A 819 -7.69 -3.92 33.40
N SER A 820 -8.80 -3.34 32.92
CA SER A 820 -10.14 -3.91 33.11
C SER A 820 -10.46 -5.12 32.20
N GLU A 821 -9.82 -5.27 31.04
CA GLU A 821 -10.17 -6.26 30.01
C GLU A 821 -9.81 -7.71 30.34
N THR A 822 -10.77 -8.60 30.55
CA THR A 822 -10.53 -9.99 30.98
C THR A 822 -9.78 -10.89 29.99
N ARG A 823 -9.67 -10.51 28.72
CA ARG A 823 -8.99 -11.30 27.66
C ARG A 823 -7.52 -10.90 27.51
N GLY A 824 -6.68 -11.83 27.08
CA GLY A 824 -5.25 -11.54 26.83
C GLY A 824 -4.36 -11.57 28.08
N ARG A 825 -4.83 -12.17 29.18
CA ARG A 825 -4.14 -12.15 30.48
C ARG A 825 -2.73 -12.74 30.49
N ALA A 826 -2.38 -13.63 29.56
CA ALA A 826 -1.00 -14.06 29.37
C ALA A 826 -0.08 -12.87 29.02
N SER A 827 -0.44 -12.09 27.98
CA SER A 827 0.27 -10.85 27.62
C SER A 827 0.27 -9.83 28.77
N PHE A 828 -0.82 -9.73 29.53
CA PHE A 828 -0.90 -8.79 30.67
C PHE A 828 0.16 -9.08 31.75
N ARG A 829 0.45 -10.37 32.04
CA ARG A 829 1.52 -10.76 32.97
C ARG A 829 2.89 -10.22 32.54
N HIS A 830 3.11 -10.09 31.25
CA HIS A 830 4.36 -9.60 30.68
C HIS A 830 4.38 -8.07 30.55
N THR A 831 3.26 -7.49 30.12
CA THR A 831 3.08 -6.07 29.81
C THR A 831 1.79 -5.55 30.45
N PRO A 832 1.79 -5.26 31.77
CA PRO A 832 0.59 -4.79 32.47
C PRO A 832 0.19 -3.36 32.08
N LYS A 833 1.16 -2.57 31.60
CA LYS A 833 0.94 -1.24 31.02
C LYS A 833 1.33 -1.27 29.54
N PRO A 834 0.44 -0.93 28.59
CA PRO A 834 0.78 -0.90 27.17
C PRO A 834 1.97 0.04 26.94
N SER A 835 3.05 -0.48 26.36
CA SER A 835 4.30 0.26 26.24
C SER A 835 5.01 -0.05 24.94
N ARG A 836 5.65 0.99 24.38
CA ARG A 836 6.47 0.85 23.18
C ARG A 836 7.63 -0.12 23.37
N LYS A 837 8.08 -0.33 24.61
CA LYS A 837 9.15 -1.27 24.98
C LYS A 837 8.92 -2.70 24.49
N VAL A 838 7.66 -3.11 24.26
CA VAL A 838 7.35 -4.43 23.68
C VAL A 838 7.94 -4.58 22.27
N LEU A 839 8.02 -3.48 21.50
CA LEU A 839 8.60 -3.50 20.16
C LEU A 839 10.12 -3.72 20.19
N ASP A 840 10.79 -3.26 21.24
CA ASP A 840 12.24 -3.38 21.41
C ASP A 840 12.67 -4.85 21.60
N LEU A 841 11.75 -5.72 22.04
CA LEU A 841 11.99 -7.17 22.11
C LEU A 841 12.14 -7.80 20.72
N HIS A 842 11.61 -7.15 19.68
CA HIS A 842 11.69 -7.61 18.30
C HIS A 842 12.94 -7.06 17.57
N ASP A 843 13.79 -6.30 18.26
CA ASP A 843 14.97 -5.68 17.64
C ASP A 843 16.06 -6.71 17.35
N GLY A 844 16.38 -6.84 16.07
CA GLY A 844 17.32 -7.84 15.55
C GLY A 844 16.70 -9.23 15.35
N LEU A 845 15.41 -9.41 15.64
CA LEU A 845 14.71 -10.67 15.37
C LEU A 845 14.19 -10.70 13.93
N ASN A 846 14.42 -11.82 13.24
CA ASN A 846 13.74 -12.08 11.98
C ASN A 846 12.23 -12.34 12.22
N LYS A 847 11.48 -12.52 11.14
CA LYS A 847 10.03 -12.73 11.23
C LYS A 847 9.64 -13.99 12.00
N LYS A 848 10.35 -15.10 11.77
CA LYS A 848 10.16 -16.39 12.45
C LYS A 848 10.30 -16.24 13.96
N HIS A 849 11.40 -15.63 14.41
CA HIS A 849 11.69 -15.38 15.82
C HIS A 849 10.71 -14.41 16.46
N SER A 850 10.33 -13.34 15.76
CA SER A 850 9.29 -12.42 16.24
C SER A 850 7.95 -13.13 16.47
N ALA A 851 7.54 -14.00 15.54
CA ALA A 851 6.32 -14.78 15.68
C ALA A 851 6.38 -15.75 16.85
N LEU A 852 7.50 -16.48 16.99
CA LEU A 852 7.71 -17.38 18.11
C LEU A 852 7.64 -16.63 19.45
N LEU A 853 8.28 -15.45 19.55
CA LEU A 853 8.21 -14.61 20.75
C LEU A 853 6.78 -14.19 21.09
N THR A 854 6.00 -13.69 20.11
CA THR A 854 4.60 -13.32 20.34
C THR A 854 3.78 -14.54 20.78
N GLN A 855 4.00 -15.71 20.19
CA GLN A 855 3.29 -16.94 20.57
C GLN A 855 3.64 -17.40 21.98
N LEU A 856 4.91 -17.28 22.39
CA LEU A 856 5.36 -17.57 23.75
C LEU A 856 4.70 -16.63 24.77
N ARG A 857 4.70 -15.32 24.49
CA ARG A 857 4.14 -14.29 25.39
C ARG A 857 2.62 -14.32 25.50
N THR A 858 1.93 -14.68 24.41
CA THR A 858 0.47 -14.83 24.40
C THR A 858 0.01 -16.20 24.91
N GLU A 859 0.95 -17.15 25.09
CA GLU A 859 0.73 -18.57 25.34
C GLU A 859 -0.23 -19.22 24.30
N LYS A 860 -0.36 -18.62 23.11
CA LYS A 860 -1.08 -19.16 21.96
C LYS A 860 -0.06 -19.74 20.99
N ILE A 861 0.41 -20.93 21.33
CA ILE A 861 1.54 -21.61 20.67
C ILE A 861 1.24 -23.09 20.49
N GLY A 862 1.84 -23.74 19.48
CA GLY A 862 1.59 -25.14 19.12
C GLY A 862 2.04 -26.21 20.12
N LEU A 863 2.00 -25.95 21.43
CA LEU A 863 2.24 -26.95 22.48
C LEU A 863 0.95 -27.73 22.79
N LYS A 864 1.08 -28.98 23.27
CA LYS A 864 -0.06 -29.89 23.54
C LYS A 864 -1.14 -29.25 24.40
N ASP A 865 -0.78 -28.43 25.39
CA ASP A 865 -1.77 -27.77 26.24
C ASP A 865 -2.73 -26.88 25.44
N PHE A 866 -2.18 -26.01 24.59
CA PHE A 866 -2.98 -25.14 23.75
C PHE A 866 -3.74 -25.93 22.68
N LEU A 867 -3.08 -26.89 22.01
CA LEU A 867 -3.70 -27.69 20.95
C LEU A 867 -4.86 -28.55 21.47
N TYR A 868 -4.72 -29.17 22.64
CA TYR A 868 -5.78 -29.93 23.32
C TYR A 868 -6.98 -29.02 23.64
N ASN A 869 -6.73 -27.83 24.21
CA ASN A 869 -7.77 -26.83 24.50
C ASN A 869 -8.41 -26.20 23.24
N ARG A 870 -7.87 -26.47 22.05
CA ARG A 870 -8.45 -26.11 20.75
C ARG A 870 -9.08 -27.30 20.04
N LYS A 871 -9.07 -28.49 20.64
CA LYS A 871 -9.60 -29.75 20.07
C LYS A 871 -8.99 -30.06 18.69
N VAL A 872 -7.67 -29.89 18.56
CA VAL A 872 -6.96 -30.20 17.30
C VAL A 872 -6.98 -31.72 17.08
N PRO A 873 -7.39 -32.23 15.90
CA PRO A 873 -7.38 -33.65 15.59
C PRO A 873 -6.01 -34.30 15.84
N GLY A 874 -6.00 -35.50 16.43
CA GLY A 874 -4.78 -36.24 16.78
C GLY A 874 -4.13 -35.85 18.12
N ILE A 875 -4.64 -34.83 18.83
CA ILE A 875 -4.16 -34.44 20.16
C ILE A 875 -5.16 -34.86 21.24
N SER A 876 -4.92 -36.01 21.86
CA SER A 876 -5.80 -36.61 22.88
C SER A 876 -5.49 -36.20 24.33
N SER A 877 -4.38 -35.51 24.58
CA SER A 877 -3.96 -35.12 25.93
C SER A 877 -3.19 -33.80 25.95
N ASN A 878 -3.40 -33.01 27.02
CA ASN A 878 -2.65 -31.78 27.31
C ASN A 878 -1.32 -32.05 28.04
N ARG A 879 -1.05 -33.29 28.46
CA ARG A 879 0.14 -33.67 29.25
C ARG A 879 1.41 -33.60 28.40
N CYS A 880 2.48 -33.14 29.02
CA CYS A 880 3.81 -33.20 28.42
C CYS A 880 4.30 -34.67 28.36
N PRO A 881 5.00 -35.08 27.29
CA PRO A 881 5.64 -36.40 27.23
C PRO A 881 6.63 -36.69 28.37
N CYS A 882 7.12 -35.67 29.09
CA CYS A 882 7.94 -35.84 30.28
C CYS A 882 7.19 -36.39 31.51
N GLY A 883 5.85 -36.53 31.43
CA GLY A 883 5.00 -37.11 32.48
C GLY A 883 4.69 -36.22 33.68
N SER A 884 5.31 -35.04 33.81
CA SER A 884 5.25 -34.26 35.07
C SER A 884 4.14 -33.21 35.16
N ASP A 885 3.69 -32.63 34.04
CA ASP A 885 2.74 -31.50 34.04
C ASP A 885 2.06 -31.36 32.65
N ARG A 886 1.12 -30.41 32.52
CA ARG A 886 0.61 -29.93 31.24
C ARG A 886 1.74 -29.28 30.43
N GLN A 887 1.75 -29.49 29.11
CA GLN A 887 2.79 -28.92 28.23
C GLN A 887 2.54 -27.43 27.95
N THR A 888 2.71 -26.58 28.97
CA THR A 888 2.60 -25.12 28.87
C THR A 888 3.94 -24.47 28.55
N VAL A 889 3.93 -23.19 28.14
CA VAL A 889 5.17 -22.41 27.92
C VAL A 889 6.02 -22.37 29.20
N ALA A 890 5.38 -22.10 30.36
CA ALA A 890 6.04 -22.11 31.66
C ALA A 890 6.68 -23.46 31.97
N HIS A 891 5.98 -24.57 31.73
CA HIS A 891 6.52 -25.89 31.94
C HIS A 891 7.76 -26.15 31.07
N VAL A 892 7.66 -25.90 29.75
CA VAL A 892 8.74 -26.16 28.80
C VAL A 892 9.98 -25.32 29.12
N LEU A 893 9.81 -24.01 29.35
CA LEU A 893 10.93 -23.09 29.60
C LEU A 893 11.55 -23.20 30.98
N LEU A 894 10.80 -23.63 32.00
CA LEU A 894 11.27 -23.56 33.40
C LEU A 894 11.51 -24.94 34.03
N ARG A 895 10.72 -25.97 33.68
CA ARG A 895 10.58 -27.18 34.50
C ARG A 895 10.72 -28.51 33.77
N CYS A 896 10.56 -28.55 32.45
CA CYS A 896 10.50 -29.79 31.69
C CYS A 896 11.77 -30.64 31.87
N ARG A 897 11.62 -31.88 32.35
CA ARG A 897 12.75 -32.79 32.62
C ARG A 897 13.43 -33.27 31.33
N GLN A 898 12.65 -33.51 30.27
CA GLN A 898 13.17 -33.90 28.96
C GLN A 898 14.13 -32.88 28.35
N HIS A 899 13.96 -31.59 28.66
CA HIS A 899 14.81 -30.51 28.12
C HIS A 899 15.75 -29.91 29.16
N ARG A 900 16.06 -30.62 30.26
CA ARG A 900 16.91 -30.09 31.35
C ARG A 900 18.29 -29.68 30.85
N GLN A 901 19.03 -30.59 30.20
CA GLN A 901 20.39 -30.33 29.72
C GLN A 901 20.45 -29.12 28.78
N LEU A 902 19.59 -29.10 27.76
CA LEU A 902 19.50 -27.99 26.81
C LEU A 902 19.09 -26.66 27.47
N ARG A 903 18.22 -26.71 28.49
CA ARG A 903 17.82 -25.52 29.25
C ARG A 903 18.98 -24.97 30.08
N ASP A 904 19.76 -25.84 30.72
CA ASP A 904 20.94 -25.42 31.48
C ASP A 904 22.02 -24.86 30.55
N GLN A 905 22.20 -25.44 29.35
CA GLN A 905 23.12 -24.93 28.34
C GLN A 905 22.73 -23.53 27.82
N GLU A 906 21.49 -23.33 27.39
CA GLU A 906 21.08 -22.09 26.72
C GLU A 906 20.59 -21.00 27.69
N LEU A 907 19.93 -21.38 28.79
CA LEU A 907 19.35 -20.44 29.76
C LEU A 907 20.07 -20.41 31.11
N GLY A 908 21.00 -21.33 31.38
CA GLY A 908 21.61 -21.50 32.71
C GLY A 908 22.39 -20.29 33.22
N ARG A 909 23.00 -19.51 32.32
CA ARG A 909 23.76 -18.28 32.66
C ARG A 909 22.89 -17.04 32.82
N LEU A 910 21.57 -17.13 32.63
CA LEU A 910 20.66 -15.98 32.73
C LEU A 910 20.20 -15.75 34.17
N GLN A 911 20.39 -14.53 34.67
CA GLN A 911 19.77 -14.10 35.92
C GLN A 911 18.24 -14.10 35.77
N GLY A 912 17.54 -14.74 36.71
CA GLY A 912 16.07 -14.85 36.64
C GLY A 912 15.53 -15.93 35.71
N ARG A 913 16.35 -16.93 35.31
CA ARG A 913 15.93 -18.07 34.48
C ARG A 913 14.71 -18.87 34.98
N ASN A 914 14.37 -18.74 36.26
CA ASN A 914 13.19 -19.38 36.87
C ASN A 914 11.92 -18.51 36.80
N ASN A 915 11.99 -17.32 36.21
CA ASN A 915 10.87 -16.38 36.11
C ASN A 915 10.49 -16.16 34.65
N LEU A 916 9.31 -16.65 34.26
CA LEU A 916 8.81 -16.55 32.88
C LEU A 916 8.70 -15.10 32.38
N ARG A 917 8.35 -14.16 33.26
CA ARG A 917 8.23 -12.74 32.90
C ARG A 917 9.59 -12.16 32.56
N LYS A 918 10.63 -12.42 33.36
CA LYS A 918 12.01 -11.98 33.06
C LYS A 918 12.51 -12.58 31.75
N LEU A 919 12.33 -13.89 31.57
CA LEU A 919 12.75 -14.59 30.35
C LEU A 919 12.12 -14.03 29.06
N LEU A 920 10.85 -13.63 29.09
CA LEU A 920 10.13 -13.20 27.87
C LEU A 920 9.97 -11.69 27.72
N SER A 921 10.33 -10.88 28.72
CA SER A 921 10.23 -9.41 28.68
C SER A 921 11.59 -8.69 28.66
N GLU A 922 12.71 -9.40 28.64
CA GLU A 922 14.05 -8.84 28.47
C GLU A 922 14.66 -9.29 27.13
N ARG A 923 15.16 -8.36 26.32
CA ARG A 923 15.60 -8.64 24.94
C ARG A 923 16.61 -9.80 24.83
N LYS A 924 17.66 -9.79 25.67
CA LYS A 924 18.71 -10.85 25.67
C LYS A 924 18.15 -12.20 26.11
N ALA A 925 17.32 -12.22 27.14
CA ALA A 925 16.72 -13.45 27.67
C ALA A 925 15.68 -14.03 26.71
N ALA A 926 14.87 -13.18 26.06
CA ALA A 926 13.87 -13.59 25.08
C ALA A 926 14.52 -14.23 23.85
N ALA A 927 15.61 -13.66 23.34
CA ALA A 927 16.38 -14.26 22.25
C ALA A 927 16.93 -15.65 22.61
N LYS A 928 17.42 -15.83 23.84
CA LYS A 928 17.87 -17.14 24.35
C LYS A 928 16.72 -18.13 24.53
N ALA A 929 15.55 -17.69 25.00
CA ALA A 929 14.36 -18.52 25.13
C ALA A 929 13.85 -19.00 23.75
N ILE A 930 13.88 -18.12 22.74
CA ILE A 930 13.57 -18.45 21.35
C ILE A 930 14.52 -19.54 20.84
N LYS A 931 15.84 -19.33 20.97
CA LYS A 931 16.86 -20.29 20.55
C LYS A 931 16.68 -21.65 21.23
N PHE A 932 16.43 -21.65 22.56
CA PHE A 932 16.12 -22.87 23.31
C PHE A 932 14.92 -23.61 22.70
N ILE A 933 13.80 -22.92 22.46
CA ILE A 933 12.60 -23.56 21.88
C ILE A 933 12.86 -24.11 20.48
N GLU A 934 13.60 -23.40 19.62
CA GLU A 934 13.98 -23.92 18.31
C GLU A 934 14.79 -25.21 18.43
N LEU A 935 15.80 -25.23 19.31
CA LEU A 935 16.64 -26.42 19.54
C LEU A 935 15.88 -27.61 20.13
N THR A 936 14.78 -27.40 20.87
CA THR A 936 13.95 -28.52 21.35
C THR A 936 13.24 -29.28 20.22
N GLN A 937 13.10 -28.67 19.03
CA GLN A 937 12.32 -29.20 17.90
C GLN A 937 10.84 -29.51 18.22
N ILE A 938 10.34 -29.08 19.38
CA ILE A 938 8.99 -29.38 19.88
C ILE A 938 7.89 -28.73 19.04
N LEU A 939 8.25 -27.67 18.30
CA LEU A 939 7.37 -26.94 17.41
C LEU A 939 7.78 -27.23 15.96
N GLY A 940 7.19 -28.27 15.36
CA GLY A 940 7.49 -28.70 13.98
C GLY A 940 7.38 -27.61 12.90
N GLN A 941 6.65 -26.52 13.18
CA GLN A 941 6.52 -25.38 12.26
C GLN A 941 7.73 -24.44 12.22
N PHE A 942 8.67 -24.54 13.18
CA PHE A 942 9.85 -23.69 13.29
C PHE A 942 11.17 -24.45 13.04
N GLN A 943 11.11 -25.68 12.52
CA GLN A 943 12.30 -26.47 12.17
C GLN A 943 13.02 -25.83 10.97
N ASP A 944 14.33 -25.62 11.08
CA ASP A 944 15.15 -25.26 9.91
C ASP A 944 15.35 -26.49 9.05
N ARG A 945 14.80 -26.44 7.83
CA ARG A 945 14.89 -27.54 6.86
C ARG A 945 16.30 -27.71 6.27
N ASP A 946 17.21 -26.77 6.52
CA ASP A 946 18.57 -26.81 5.99
C ASP A 946 19.50 -27.77 6.76
N LEU A 947 19.13 -28.23 7.96
CA LEU A 947 19.90 -29.24 8.71
C LEU A 947 19.74 -30.67 8.16
N ASN A 948 18.75 -30.94 7.32
CA ASN A 948 18.53 -32.26 6.68
C ASN A 948 19.19 -32.38 5.28
N ARG A 949 20.11 -31.48 4.93
CA ARG A 949 20.91 -31.58 3.69
C ARG A 949 22.31 -32.17 3.90
N GLN A 950 22.65 -32.60 5.11
CA GLN A 950 23.94 -33.22 5.45
C GLN A 950 23.79 -34.57 6.18
N SER A 951 22.65 -35.26 6.02
CA SER A 951 22.46 -36.64 6.50
C SER A 951 22.13 -37.56 5.36
#